data_AF-A0AB40ALK9-F1
#
_entry.id   AF-A0AB40ALK9-F1
#
_cell.length_a   1.000
_cell.length_b   1.000
_cell.length_c   1.000
_cell.angle_alpha   90.00
_cell.angle_beta   90.00
_cell.angle_gamma   90.00
#
_symmetry.space_group_name_H-M   'P 1'
#
loop_
_entity.id
_entity.type
_entity.pdbx_description
1 polymer ?
#
loop_
_entity_poly.entity_id
_entity_poly.type
_entity_poly.pdbx_seq_one_letter_code
_entity_poly.pdbx_strand_id
1 'polypeptide(L)'
;MSAKTSADMTWHANGRTNDGHLRHPADAEAWKSFDARYPDFASDPRNVRLGLSSDGFNPFKLLSTSYSTWPVVLIPYNLPPWIGMKQPSFFLSMIISGDKGPGNDIDIYLQPLIKELKQLWVGIETYDASARRNFFMRAALLWTINDFPAYANLSGWSTKGKYACPCCAAQTSSKWLTNGQKFCFMAHRRWLEHNHPYRSQKHLFDGNVEMRGAPQTGNESKKRPLQVPNVDADSDDDELEEEESNEADLWKKRSIFFDLPYWEHNLLRHNVDVMHIEKNVCENIVGTILNVDGKSKDNLKCRLDLVEMGIRRELHPEYLTNGKTRLPPASFSMTKKEKDLFCQVLKNIKVPDAYSSNISKGVNQKERKLQSLKSHDYHILLHDLLPIALRSSMSKQVTHAISEICNIFKILCGKVLKVEDLDKLQYRATIALCHLEKIFPPSFFTIMVHLIIHLPLEAKLGGPIYYRWMYTIERFLLKLKSYVRNKRYPEGSIAEGFLAEECVTFCSRYLVNVETVFNRPGRNLKEVHDEVLASSYLFESGGEPIGKVEVAELDDRSWAQAHRYVLLHYEAIEPLQIEYRNILRDQIRGRRSNARDVDRKFTETFHEWLGETVSHGKDVPEEVKFLAQGPKRIVKRYKGLIINGFRFHTKSRERFRKTQNSGCLVTFSTMSYASARDADPLQGNVDYDGVLNDIIELDYFNKFKVVLFRCDWADVNNSRGLKNDRYGFTMVNFTRTIHTGEHILDEPYVFSSQVKQDFYSEDPKEPGWFVVIRNEPREVYDMGDDITDSGPRTECFPSTHEGILNTNDDGQWARQDVDDDIYEF
;
A
#
# COMPACT_ATOMS: atom_id res chain seq x y z
N MET A 1 -17.41 -26.43 14.65
CA MET A 1 -16.37 -25.38 14.72
C MET A 1 -15.65 -25.46 16.06
N SER A 2 -14.40 -25.01 16.16
CA SER A 2 -13.70 -24.86 17.45
C SER A 2 -14.27 -23.67 18.24
N ALA A 3 -14.14 -23.65 19.57
CA ALA A 3 -14.61 -22.53 20.39
C ALA A 3 -13.95 -21.19 19.99
N LYS A 4 -12.64 -21.21 19.67
CA LYS A 4 -11.90 -20.04 19.18
C LYS A 4 -12.48 -19.50 17.88
N THR A 5 -12.67 -20.37 16.88
CA THR A 5 -13.28 -19.98 15.59
C THR A 5 -14.68 -19.42 15.78
N SER A 6 -15.48 -20.03 16.66
CA SER A 6 -16.85 -19.58 16.93
C SER A 6 -16.86 -18.17 17.53
N ALA A 7 -15.91 -17.85 18.41
CA ALA A 7 -15.72 -16.49 18.93
C ALA A 7 -15.32 -15.51 17.81
N ASP A 8 -14.33 -15.86 16.98
CA ASP A 8 -13.86 -15.04 15.86
C ASP A 8 -14.98 -14.69 14.87
N MET A 9 -15.94 -15.60 14.65
CA MET A 9 -17.09 -15.39 13.75
C MET A 9 -18.09 -14.32 14.24
N THR A 10 -17.96 -13.86 15.48
CA THR A 10 -18.76 -12.75 16.03
C THR A 10 -17.96 -11.46 16.21
N TRP A 11 -16.68 -11.48 15.83
CA TRP A 11 -15.76 -10.37 16.05
C TRP A 11 -16.22 -9.08 15.39
N HIS A 12 -16.75 -9.14 14.16
CA HIS A 12 -17.22 -7.95 13.43
C HIS A 12 -18.29 -7.12 14.17
N ALA A 13 -19.02 -7.77 15.10
CA ALA A 13 -20.02 -7.14 15.94
C ALA A 13 -19.49 -6.76 17.33
N ASN A 14 -18.66 -7.62 17.94
CA ASN A 14 -18.27 -7.50 19.35
C ASN A 14 -16.89 -6.89 19.59
N GLY A 15 -15.96 -7.06 18.64
CA GLY A 15 -14.55 -6.69 18.79
C GLY A 15 -14.09 -5.60 17.82
N ARG A 16 -15.00 -5.07 17.00
CA ARG A 16 -14.71 -4.00 16.04
C ARG A 16 -14.94 -2.62 16.67
N THR A 17 -13.98 -1.73 16.47
CA THR A 17 -14.08 -0.31 16.85
C THR A 17 -15.06 0.43 15.94
N ASN A 18 -15.96 1.22 16.54
CA ASN A 18 -17.02 1.92 15.84
C ASN A 18 -16.90 3.45 16.02
N ASP A 19 -15.85 4.01 15.41
CA ASP A 19 -15.46 5.43 15.49
C ASP A 19 -15.73 6.20 14.18
N GLY A 20 -16.44 5.58 13.22
CA GLY A 20 -16.75 6.16 11.92
C GLY A 20 -15.71 5.93 10.82
N HIS A 21 -14.56 5.31 11.12
CA HIS A 21 -13.59 4.90 10.11
C HIS A 21 -13.93 3.55 9.50
N LEU A 22 -13.47 3.31 8.27
CA LEU A 22 -13.59 2.03 7.59
C LEU A 22 -12.33 1.18 7.84
N ARG A 23 -12.44 0.13 8.66
CA ARG A 23 -11.36 -0.83 8.98
C ARG A 23 -11.67 -2.27 8.54
N HIS A 24 -12.96 -2.54 8.32
CA HIS A 24 -13.53 -3.84 8.02
C HIS A 24 -14.74 -3.68 7.07
N PRO A 25 -15.14 -4.70 6.26
CA PRO A 25 -16.31 -4.60 5.40
C PRO A 25 -17.61 -4.27 6.13
N ALA A 26 -17.72 -4.67 7.40
CA ALA A 26 -18.84 -4.34 8.28
C ALA A 26 -18.96 -2.83 8.61
N ASP A 27 -17.90 -2.04 8.42
CA ASP A 27 -17.96 -0.58 8.54
C ASP A 27 -18.59 0.09 7.32
N ALA A 28 -18.64 -0.62 6.19
CA ALA A 28 -18.96 -0.04 4.90
C ALA A 28 -20.46 0.01 4.61
N GLU A 29 -20.85 0.89 3.69
CA GLU A 29 -22.26 1.19 3.42
C GLU A 29 -23.03 -0.02 2.86
N ALA A 30 -22.41 -0.87 2.03
CA ALA A 30 -23.08 -2.03 1.47
C ALA A 30 -23.48 -3.05 2.55
N TRP A 31 -22.62 -3.27 3.55
CA TRP A 31 -22.94 -4.13 4.69
C TRP A 31 -24.03 -3.51 5.56
N LYS A 32 -23.88 -2.23 5.92
CA LYS A 32 -24.85 -1.51 6.76
C LYS A 32 -26.24 -1.47 6.13
N SER A 33 -26.30 -1.20 4.82
CA SER A 33 -27.55 -1.19 4.06
C SER A 33 -28.20 -2.58 4.00
N PHE A 34 -27.40 -3.63 3.84
CA PHE A 34 -27.89 -5.01 3.89
C PHE A 34 -28.48 -5.35 5.27
N ASP A 35 -27.75 -5.05 6.34
CA ASP A 35 -28.19 -5.32 7.71
C ASP A 35 -29.44 -4.50 8.09
N ALA A 36 -29.53 -3.25 7.65
CA ALA A 36 -30.70 -2.40 7.85
C ALA A 36 -31.96 -2.92 7.12
N ARG A 37 -31.78 -3.53 5.95
CA ARG A 37 -32.88 -4.14 5.18
C ARG A 37 -33.34 -5.47 5.76
N TYR A 38 -32.42 -6.24 6.34
CA TYR A 38 -32.68 -7.58 6.89
C TYR A 38 -32.36 -7.64 8.39
N PRO A 39 -33.10 -6.91 9.24
CA PRO A 39 -32.82 -6.84 10.67
C PRO A 39 -32.97 -8.19 11.37
N ASP A 40 -33.86 -9.07 10.87
CA ASP A 40 -34.02 -10.44 11.35
C ASP A 40 -32.74 -11.27 11.13
N PHE A 41 -32.09 -11.13 9.97
CA PHE A 41 -30.79 -11.74 9.69
C PHE A 41 -29.68 -11.08 10.49
N ALA A 42 -29.67 -9.75 10.60
CA ALA A 42 -28.59 -9.02 11.26
C ALA A 42 -28.59 -9.16 12.78
N SER A 43 -29.76 -9.40 13.38
CA SER A 43 -29.93 -9.52 14.84
C SER A 43 -29.07 -10.60 15.50
N ASP A 44 -28.71 -11.67 14.77
CA ASP A 44 -27.78 -12.69 15.26
C ASP A 44 -26.38 -12.47 14.62
N PRO A 45 -25.38 -12.01 15.39
CA PRO A 45 -24.03 -11.77 14.88
C PRO A 45 -23.31 -13.05 14.44
N ARG A 46 -23.88 -14.23 14.68
CA ARG A 46 -23.34 -15.51 14.20
C ARG A 46 -23.74 -15.81 12.76
N ASN A 47 -24.69 -15.07 12.18
CA ASN A 47 -25.06 -15.20 10.78
C ASN A 47 -23.93 -14.73 9.87
N VAL A 48 -23.64 -15.50 8.82
CA VAL A 48 -22.40 -15.39 8.03
C VAL A 48 -22.59 -14.52 6.81
N ARG A 49 -21.69 -13.57 6.60
CA ARG A 49 -21.56 -12.79 5.37
C ARG A 49 -20.41 -13.35 4.54
N LEU A 50 -20.70 -13.69 3.29
CA LEU A 50 -19.77 -14.35 2.38
C LEU A 50 -19.37 -13.43 1.23
N GLY A 51 -18.10 -13.47 0.85
CA GLY A 51 -17.62 -13.07 -0.47
C GLY A 51 -17.39 -14.30 -1.34
N LEU A 52 -17.52 -14.15 -2.66
CA LEU A 52 -17.19 -15.20 -3.64
C LEU A 52 -16.08 -14.75 -4.57
N SER A 53 -15.16 -15.65 -4.90
CA SER A 53 -14.16 -15.41 -5.93
C SER A 53 -14.01 -16.63 -6.84
N SER A 54 -13.82 -16.40 -8.13
CA SER A 54 -13.46 -17.42 -9.09
C SER A 54 -12.55 -16.85 -10.17
N ASP A 55 -11.52 -17.61 -10.52
CA ASP A 55 -10.58 -17.29 -11.60
C ASP A 55 -9.93 -18.58 -12.12
N GLY A 56 -9.55 -18.59 -13.38
CA GLY A 56 -9.04 -19.74 -14.11
C GLY A 56 -7.53 -19.85 -14.05
N PHE A 57 -7.02 -21.05 -13.77
CA PHE A 57 -5.62 -21.36 -13.99
C PHE A 57 -5.44 -22.63 -14.80
N ASN A 58 -4.33 -22.69 -15.53
CA ASN A 58 -3.95 -23.91 -16.24
C ASN A 58 -3.16 -24.85 -15.31
N PRO A 59 -3.64 -26.08 -15.03
CA PRO A 59 -2.97 -27.02 -14.14
C PRO A 59 -1.71 -27.66 -14.76
N PHE A 60 -1.58 -27.65 -16.09
CA PHE A 60 -0.52 -28.34 -16.84
C PHE A 60 0.70 -27.49 -17.21
N LYS A 61 0.71 -26.20 -16.86
CA LYS A 61 1.76 -25.23 -17.23
C LYS A 61 1.82 -25.06 -18.76
N LEU A 62 2.98 -25.32 -19.39
CA LEU A 62 3.22 -25.14 -20.83
C LEU A 62 2.77 -26.35 -21.68
N LEU A 63 2.32 -27.44 -21.06
CA LEU A 63 2.08 -28.71 -21.75
C LEU A 63 0.71 -28.79 -22.45
N SER A 64 -0.22 -27.90 -22.09
CA SER A 64 -1.50 -27.71 -22.75
C SER A 64 -1.89 -26.26 -22.53
N THR A 65 -2.34 -25.56 -23.56
CA THR A 65 -2.85 -24.18 -23.47
C THR A 65 -4.37 -24.10 -23.48
N SER A 66 -5.07 -25.21 -23.73
CA SER A 66 -6.53 -25.28 -23.79
C SER A 66 -7.15 -25.46 -22.40
N TYR A 67 -6.63 -26.38 -21.59
CA TYR A 67 -7.28 -26.74 -20.32
C TYR A 67 -7.27 -25.59 -19.29
N SER A 68 -8.39 -25.41 -18.61
CA SER A 68 -8.58 -24.42 -17.56
C SER A 68 -9.31 -25.02 -16.36
N THR A 69 -8.82 -24.72 -15.16
CA THR A 69 -9.44 -25.08 -13.88
C THR A 69 -9.84 -23.81 -13.13
N TRP A 70 -11.12 -23.70 -12.80
CA TRP A 70 -11.78 -22.59 -12.14
C TRP A 70 -12.33 -23.03 -10.78
N PRO A 71 -11.58 -22.87 -9.69
CA PRO A 71 -12.12 -23.03 -8.35
C PRO A 71 -13.12 -21.90 -8.03
N VAL A 72 -14.13 -22.22 -7.24
CA VAL A 72 -15.06 -21.26 -6.64
C VAL A 72 -14.78 -21.22 -5.15
N VAL A 73 -14.39 -20.05 -4.66
CA VAL A 73 -13.92 -19.83 -3.29
C VAL A 73 -14.89 -18.93 -2.54
N LEU A 74 -15.32 -19.35 -1.35
CA LEU A 74 -16.11 -18.53 -0.44
C LEU A 74 -15.23 -18.02 0.71
N ILE A 75 -15.47 -16.77 1.11
CA ILE A 75 -14.69 -16.05 2.12
C ILE A 75 -15.64 -15.53 3.20
N PRO A 76 -15.50 -15.96 4.47
CA PRO A 76 -16.32 -15.47 5.58
C PRO A 76 -15.79 -14.11 6.07
N TYR A 77 -16.55 -13.05 5.81
CA TYR A 77 -16.18 -11.70 6.25
C TYR A 77 -16.48 -11.41 7.72
N ASN A 78 -17.04 -12.36 8.46
CA ASN A 78 -17.28 -12.18 9.89
C ASN A 78 -15.98 -12.13 10.72
N LEU A 79 -14.90 -12.67 10.17
CA LEU A 79 -13.62 -12.90 10.85
C LEU A 79 -12.79 -11.61 10.99
N PRO A 80 -11.92 -11.53 12.01
CA PRO A 80 -11.07 -10.37 12.20
C PRO A 80 -10.03 -10.16 11.08
N PRO A 81 -9.49 -8.94 10.92
CA PRO A 81 -8.51 -8.55 9.90
C PRO A 81 -7.29 -9.45 9.76
N TRP A 82 -6.77 -9.98 10.86
CA TRP A 82 -5.61 -10.86 10.88
C TRP A 82 -5.93 -12.31 10.49
N ILE A 83 -7.20 -12.65 10.18
CA ILE A 83 -7.66 -13.99 9.80
C ILE A 83 -8.44 -13.99 8.48
N GLY A 84 -9.35 -13.03 8.26
CA GLY A 84 -10.39 -13.10 7.22
C GLY A 84 -9.88 -13.37 5.80
N MET A 85 -8.78 -12.74 5.40
CA MET A 85 -8.17 -12.92 4.06
C MET A 85 -6.97 -13.88 4.03
N LYS A 86 -6.76 -14.67 5.08
CA LYS A 86 -5.73 -15.73 5.09
C LYS A 86 -6.30 -17.02 4.53
N GLN A 87 -5.45 -17.79 3.83
CA GLN A 87 -5.81 -19.06 3.20
C GLN A 87 -6.59 -20.04 4.11
N PRO A 88 -6.26 -20.23 5.40
CA PRO A 88 -7.03 -21.12 6.30
C PRO A 88 -8.51 -20.76 6.48
N SER A 89 -8.93 -19.56 6.05
CA SER A 89 -10.31 -19.08 6.15
C SER A 89 -11.10 -19.28 4.85
N PHE A 90 -10.45 -19.71 3.77
CA PHE A 90 -11.09 -19.88 2.46
C PHE A 90 -11.77 -21.24 2.35
N PHE A 91 -13.01 -21.24 1.89
CA PHE A 91 -13.74 -22.46 1.57
C PHE A 91 -13.69 -22.72 0.08
N LEU A 92 -13.02 -23.79 -0.33
CA LEU A 92 -13.08 -24.27 -1.72
C LEU A 92 -14.41 -24.99 -1.93
N SER A 93 -15.41 -24.28 -2.43
CA SER A 93 -16.78 -24.80 -2.57
C SER A 93 -16.89 -25.80 -3.73
N MET A 94 -16.23 -25.53 -4.85
CA MET A 94 -16.22 -26.42 -6.01
C MET A 94 -15.03 -26.14 -6.93
N ILE A 95 -14.77 -27.09 -7.84
CA ILE A 95 -13.76 -27.00 -8.89
C ILE A 95 -14.45 -27.25 -10.23
N ILE A 96 -14.45 -26.24 -11.11
CA ILE A 96 -14.95 -26.36 -12.47
C ILE A 96 -13.73 -26.57 -13.37
N SER A 97 -13.68 -27.66 -14.13
CA SER A 97 -12.56 -27.91 -15.05
C SER A 97 -13.06 -28.30 -16.43
N GLY A 98 -12.31 -27.91 -17.45
CA GLY A 98 -12.61 -28.27 -18.84
C GLY A 98 -11.55 -27.80 -19.82
N ASP A 99 -11.72 -28.19 -21.08
CA ASP A 99 -10.82 -27.83 -22.20
C ASP A 99 -10.83 -26.34 -22.55
N LYS A 100 -11.73 -25.56 -21.94
CA LYS A 100 -11.82 -24.09 -21.98
C LYS A 100 -12.34 -23.60 -20.63
N GLY A 101 -12.17 -22.30 -20.36
CA GLY A 101 -12.86 -21.66 -19.23
C GLY A 101 -14.38 -21.70 -19.41
N PRO A 102 -15.18 -21.68 -18.32
CA PRO A 102 -16.62 -21.87 -18.38
C PRO A 102 -17.38 -20.72 -19.05
N GLY A 103 -16.77 -19.55 -19.21
CA GLY A 103 -17.45 -18.39 -19.81
C GLY A 103 -18.76 -18.07 -19.10
N ASN A 104 -19.82 -17.84 -19.87
CA ASN A 104 -21.17 -17.63 -19.35
C ASN A 104 -21.83 -18.88 -18.75
N ASP A 105 -21.36 -20.09 -19.13
CA ASP A 105 -21.88 -21.36 -18.61
C ASP A 105 -21.50 -21.60 -17.15
N ILE A 106 -20.67 -20.74 -16.55
CA ILE A 106 -20.35 -20.77 -15.12
C ILE A 106 -21.60 -20.83 -14.24
N ASP A 107 -22.70 -20.20 -14.68
CA ASP A 107 -23.98 -20.21 -13.97
C ASP A 107 -24.56 -21.62 -13.81
N ILE A 108 -24.38 -22.50 -14.81
CA ILE A 108 -24.83 -23.90 -14.75
C ILE A 108 -24.10 -24.62 -13.60
N TYR A 109 -22.79 -24.42 -13.51
CA TYR A 109 -21.98 -25.04 -12.47
C TYR A 109 -22.27 -24.48 -11.07
N LEU A 110 -22.70 -23.22 -10.96
CA LEU A 110 -23.02 -22.58 -9.69
C LEU A 110 -24.39 -23.00 -9.11
N GLN A 111 -25.25 -23.69 -9.86
CA GLN A 111 -26.57 -24.12 -9.39
C GLN A 111 -26.58 -24.86 -8.04
N PRO A 112 -25.66 -25.81 -7.76
CA PRO A 112 -25.59 -26.48 -6.46
C PRO A 112 -25.27 -25.50 -5.32
N LEU A 113 -24.31 -24.59 -5.53
CA LEU A 113 -23.95 -23.58 -4.53
C LEU A 113 -25.13 -22.63 -4.26
N ILE A 114 -25.83 -22.19 -5.30
CA ILE A 114 -27.01 -21.32 -5.16
C ILE A 114 -28.13 -22.03 -4.38
N LYS A 115 -28.31 -23.34 -4.60
CA LYS A 115 -29.26 -24.15 -3.83
C LYS A 115 -28.89 -24.20 -2.34
N GLU A 116 -27.61 -24.40 -2.01
CA GLU A 116 -27.14 -24.41 -0.62
C GLU A 116 -27.23 -23.02 0.03
N LEU A 117 -26.89 -21.95 -0.70
CA LEU A 117 -27.04 -20.57 -0.21
C LEU A 117 -28.51 -20.20 0.07
N LYS A 118 -29.47 -20.73 -0.72
CA LYS A 118 -30.91 -20.59 -0.43
C LYS A 118 -31.31 -21.32 0.85
N GLN A 119 -30.76 -22.50 1.12
CA GLN A 119 -31.01 -23.23 2.37
C GLN A 119 -30.41 -22.48 3.56
N LEU A 120 -29.17 -22.01 3.44
CA LEU A 120 -28.52 -21.18 4.45
C LEU A 120 -29.24 -19.85 4.67
N TRP A 121 -29.90 -19.28 3.67
CA TRP A 121 -30.70 -18.08 3.87
C TRP A 121 -31.89 -18.30 4.81
N VAL A 122 -32.53 -19.48 4.74
CA VAL A 122 -33.60 -19.89 5.65
C VAL A 122 -33.03 -20.21 7.04
N GLY A 123 -31.90 -20.91 7.07
CA GLY A 123 -31.15 -21.23 8.28
C GLY A 123 -31.08 -22.72 8.56
N ILE A 124 -29.96 -23.15 9.14
CA ILE A 124 -29.67 -24.55 9.49
C ILE A 124 -29.28 -24.62 10.96
N GLU A 125 -29.82 -25.60 11.69
CA GLU A 125 -29.44 -25.83 13.08
C GLU A 125 -27.94 -26.13 13.18
N THR A 126 -27.23 -25.30 13.96
CA THR A 126 -25.78 -25.33 14.09
C THR A 126 -25.40 -25.17 15.56
N TYR A 127 -24.39 -25.90 16.01
CA TYR A 127 -23.88 -25.80 17.38
C TYR A 127 -22.76 -24.75 17.47
N ASP A 128 -22.97 -23.74 18.30
CA ASP A 128 -21.96 -22.74 18.66
C ASP A 128 -21.08 -23.30 19.80
N ALA A 129 -19.83 -23.63 19.50
CA ALA A 129 -18.91 -24.21 20.47
C ALA A 129 -18.41 -23.20 21.52
N SER A 130 -18.48 -21.89 21.25
CA SER A 130 -18.12 -20.83 22.21
C SER A 130 -19.25 -20.62 23.22
N ALA A 131 -20.48 -20.40 22.72
CA ALA A 131 -21.65 -20.19 23.56
C ALA A 131 -22.29 -21.50 24.09
N ARG A 132 -21.81 -22.65 23.63
CA ARG A 132 -22.28 -24.01 23.98
C ARG A 132 -23.79 -24.21 23.81
N ARG A 133 -24.36 -23.69 22.73
CA ARG A 133 -25.79 -23.78 22.43
C ARG A 133 -26.06 -23.93 20.93
N ASN A 134 -27.17 -24.56 20.59
CA ASN A 134 -27.66 -24.56 19.21
C ASN A 134 -28.23 -23.19 18.85
N PHE A 135 -28.11 -22.85 17.57
CA PHE A 135 -28.77 -21.72 16.94
C PHE A 135 -29.05 -22.04 15.48
N PHE A 136 -29.94 -21.28 14.85
CA PHE A 136 -30.14 -21.38 13.41
C PHE A 136 -29.15 -20.46 12.71
N MET A 137 -28.08 -21.05 12.17
CA MET A 137 -27.10 -20.30 11.41
C MET A 137 -27.67 -19.98 10.04
N ARG A 138 -27.65 -18.70 9.69
CA ARG A 138 -27.96 -18.23 8.34
C ARG A 138 -26.71 -17.71 7.63
N ALA A 139 -26.71 -17.71 6.31
CA ALA A 139 -25.65 -17.09 5.52
C ALA A 139 -26.18 -16.28 4.32
N ALA A 140 -25.46 -15.23 3.96
CA ALA A 140 -25.75 -14.40 2.81
C ALA A 140 -24.48 -14.07 2.01
N LEU A 141 -24.56 -14.13 0.69
CA LEU A 141 -23.50 -13.68 -0.22
C LEU A 141 -23.64 -12.16 -0.45
N LEU A 142 -22.61 -11.40 -0.09
CA LEU A 142 -22.60 -9.94 -0.27
C LEU A 142 -22.19 -9.56 -1.68
N TRP A 143 -21.06 -10.07 -2.16
CA TRP A 143 -20.49 -9.69 -3.46
C TRP A 143 -19.48 -10.70 -3.99
N THR A 144 -19.05 -10.48 -5.24
CA THR A 144 -17.96 -11.23 -5.86
C THR A 144 -16.68 -10.39 -6.04
N ILE A 145 -15.51 -11.01 -5.95
CA ILE A 145 -14.19 -10.40 -6.21
C ILE A 145 -13.47 -11.22 -7.28
N ASN A 146 -13.31 -10.66 -8.47
CA ASN A 146 -12.69 -11.37 -9.58
C ASN A 146 -11.98 -10.38 -10.51
N ASP A 147 -11.11 -10.91 -11.37
CA ASP A 147 -10.53 -10.13 -12.46
C ASP A 147 -11.62 -9.68 -13.46
N PHE A 148 -11.29 -8.75 -14.36
CA PHE A 148 -12.29 -8.13 -15.23
C PHE A 148 -12.96 -9.09 -16.24
N PRO A 149 -12.26 -10.11 -16.77
CA PRO A 149 -12.90 -11.21 -17.50
C PRO A 149 -13.86 -12.07 -16.65
N ALA A 150 -13.45 -12.53 -15.46
CA ALA A 150 -14.32 -13.32 -14.59
C ALA A 150 -15.51 -12.51 -14.06
N TYR A 151 -15.33 -11.19 -13.86
CA TYR A 151 -16.42 -10.25 -13.60
C TYR A 151 -17.49 -10.35 -14.69
N ALA A 152 -17.11 -10.35 -15.97
CA ALA A 152 -18.04 -10.45 -17.08
C ALA A 152 -18.82 -11.76 -17.04
N ASN A 153 -18.12 -12.88 -16.84
CA ASN A 153 -18.72 -14.21 -16.76
C ASN A 153 -19.71 -14.34 -15.59
N LEU A 154 -19.41 -13.76 -14.42
CA LEU A 154 -20.26 -13.89 -13.24
C LEU A 154 -21.45 -12.91 -13.25
N SER A 155 -21.22 -11.67 -13.67
CA SER A 155 -22.26 -10.62 -13.72
C SER A 155 -23.17 -10.74 -14.95
N GLY A 156 -22.63 -11.19 -16.08
CA GLY A 156 -23.27 -11.08 -17.39
C GLY A 156 -23.05 -9.73 -18.07
N TRP A 157 -22.32 -8.79 -17.45
CA TRP A 157 -22.00 -7.50 -18.06
C TRP A 157 -20.90 -7.64 -19.13
N SER A 158 -21.06 -6.96 -20.27
CA SER A 158 -19.98 -6.88 -21.26
C SER A 158 -18.88 -5.92 -20.81
N THR A 159 -17.73 -6.46 -20.41
CA THR A 159 -16.53 -5.68 -20.03
C THR A 159 -15.66 -5.28 -21.23
N LYS A 160 -16.20 -5.41 -22.45
CA LYS A 160 -15.55 -5.08 -23.72
C LYS A 160 -16.41 -4.11 -24.54
N GLY A 161 -15.77 -3.43 -25.49
CA GLY A 161 -16.46 -2.56 -26.44
C GLY A 161 -16.89 -1.19 -25.87
N LYS A 162 -17.90 -0.60 -26.51
CA LYS A 162 -18.39 0.76 -26.25
C LYS A 162 -18.85 1.00 -24.82
N TYR A 163 -19.46 -0.01 -24.19
CA TYR A 163 -20.08 0.07 -22.86
C TYR A 163 -19.33 -0.74 -21.79
N ALA A 164 -18.01 -0.90 -21.94
CA ALA A 164 -17.20 -1.74 -21.07
C ALA A 164 -17.24 -1.39 -19.57
N CYS A 165 -17.66 -0.18 -19.18
CA CYS A 165 -17.69 0.26 -17.78
C CYS A 165 -19.00 -0.14 -17.09
N PRO A 166 -18.99 -1.08 -16.14
CA PRO A 166 -20.22 -1.48 -15.44
C PRO A 166 -20.79 -0.37 -14.55
N CYS A 167 -19.95 0.55 -14.08
CA CYS A 167 -20.35 1.66 -13.20
C CYS A 167 -21.08 2.78 -13.96
N CYS A 168 -20.67 3.03 -15.22
CA CYS A 168 -21.30 4.03 -16.08
C CYS A 168 -22.43 3.43 -16.93
N ALA A 169 -22.39 2.11 -17.16
CA ALA A 169 -23.37 1.35 -17.93
C ALA A 169 -23.67 1.98 -19.30
N ALA A 170 -24.95 2.14 -19.67
CA ALA A 170 -25.37 2.79 -20.91
C ALA A 170 -24.89 4.25 -21.04
N GLN A 171 -24.56 4.92 -19.92
CA GLN A 171 -24.03 6.29 -19.92
C GLN A 171 -22.51 6.36 -20.07
N THR A 172 -21.85 5.22 -20.32
CA THR A 172 -20.41 5.14 -20.64
C THR A 172 -20.10 5.99 -21.86
N SER A 173 -19.19 6.96 -21.70
CA SER A 173 -18.72 7.79 -22.81
C SER A 173 -17.42 7.20 -23.34
N SER A 174 -17.52 6.47 -24.45
CA SER A 174 -16.37 5.95 -25.18
C SER A 174 -16.31 6.52 -26.59
N LYS A 175 -15.11 6.52 -27.18
CA LYS A 175 -14.88 6.94 -28.56
C LYS A 175 -14.01 5.90 -29.26
N TRP A 176 -14.46 5.45 -30.44
CA TRP A 176 -13.67 4.59 -31.30
C TRP A 176 -12.51 5.39 -31.92
N LEU A 177 -11.30 4.85 -31.84
CA LEU A 177 -10.12 5.37 -32.50
C LEU A 177 -9.91 4.57 -33.80
N THR A 178 -10.17 5.18 -34.95
CA THR A 178 -10.20 4.52 -36.26
C THR A 178 -8.85 3.89 -36.61
N ASN A 179 -7.74 4.61 -36.40
CA ASN A 179 -6.40 4.12 -36.71
C ASN A 179 -5.89 3.18 -35.61
N GLY A 180 -6.20 3.50 -34.35
CA GLY A 180 -5.85 2.69 -33.18
C GLY A 180 -6.65 1.38 -33.04
N GLN A 181 -7.79 1.27 -33.74
CA GLN A 181 -8.75 0.15 -33.71
C GLN A 181 -9.16 -0.27 -32.28
N LYS A 182 -9.51 0.72 -31.45
CA LYS A 182 -9.92 0.49 -30.06
C LYS A 182 -10.80 1.62 -29.53
N PHE A 183 -11.58 1.32 -28.49
CA PHE A 183 -12.28 2.34 -27.71
C PHE A 183 -11.35 3.02 -26.69
N CYS A 184 -11.52 4.34 -26.54
CA CYS A 184 -10.95 5.13 -25.46
C CYS A 184 -12.05 5.79 -24.61
N PHE A 185 -11.73 6.14 -23.36
CA PHE A 185 -12.68 6.59 -22.33
C PHE A 185 -12.19 7.88 -21.68
N MET A 186 -12.48 9.05 -22.27
CA MET A 186 -11.86 10.33 -21.86
C MET A 186 -12.78 11.30 -21.11
N ALA A 187 -14.10 11.09 -21.05
CA ALA A 187 -15.07 12.10 -20.59
C ALA A 187 -15.11 12.33 -19.06
N HIS A 188 -13.96 12.42 -18.40
CA HIS A 188 -13.82 12.62 -16.96
C HIS A 188 -14.27 14.02 -16.51
N ARG A 189 -14.22 15.01 -17.41
CA ARG A 189 -14.74 16.37 -17.16
C ARG A 189 -16.22 16.40 -16.73
N ARG A 190 -16.99 15.35 -17.04
CA ARG A 190 -18.38 15.17 -16.60
C ARG A 190 -18.54 15.12 -15.07
N TRP A 191 -17.51 14.74 -14.31
CA TRP A 191 -17.54 14.69 -12.84
C TRP A 191 -17.13 16.02 -12.17
N LEU A 192 -16.69 17.02 -12.93
CA LEU A 192 -16.39 18.35 -12.40
C LEU A 192 -17.68 19.15 -12.16
N GLU A 193 -17.63 20.20 -11.35
CA GLU A 193 -18.76 21.13 -11.24
C GLU A 193 -19.06 21.83 -12.58
N HIS A 194 -20.31 22.23 -12.81
CA HIS A 194 -20.75 22.79 -14.10
C HIS A 194 -20.02 24.08 -14.50
N ASN A 195 -19.59 24.88 -13.51
CA ASN A 195 -18.84 26.12 -13.68
C ASN A 195 -17.31 25.91 -13.74
N HIS A 196 -16.82 24.66 -13.63
CA HIS A 196 -15.38 24.40 -13.61
C HIS A 196 -14.72 24.77 -14.95
N PRO A 197 -13.60 25.53 -14.97
CA PRO A 197 -12.99 26.03 -16.21
C PRO A 197 -12.65 24.95 -17.24
N TYR A 198 -12.22 23.76 -16.79
CA TYR A 198 -11.86 22.65 -17.71
C TYR A 198 -13.01 22.22 -18.63
N ARG A 199 -14.27 22.40 -18.22
CA ARG A 199 -15.44 22.05 -19.04
C ARG A 199 -15.52 22.90 -20.32
N SER A 200 -15.06 24.14 -20.30
CA SER A 200 -15.08 25.05 -21.46
C SER A 200 -13.78 25.05 -22.28
N GLN A 201 -12.67 24.53 -21.73
CA GLN A 201 -11.34 24.51 -22.36
C GLN A 201 -11.18 23.46 -23.47
N LYS A 202 -12.09 23.42 -24.46
CA LYS A 202 -12.11 22.41 -25.53
C LYS A 202 -10.77 22.16 -26.25
N HIS A 203 -9.94 23.20 -26.37
CA HIS A 203 -8.63 23.13 -27.02
C HIS A 203 -7.63 22.27 -26.26
N LEU A 204 -7.74 22.11 -24.93
CA LEU A 204 -6.81 21.32 -24.11
C LEU A 204 -7.19 19.83 -24.01
N PHE A 205 -8.36 19.44 -24.52
CA PHE A 205 -8.97 18.12 -24.32
C PHE A 205 -9.33 17.45 -25.66
N ASP A 206 -10.56 16.98 -25.80
CA ASP A 206 -11.09 16.22 -26.94
C ASP A 206 -11.68 17.07 -28.07
N GLY A 207 -11.51 18.40 -28.00
CA GLY A 207 -12.07 19.34 -28.98
C GLY A 207 -13.49 19.83 -28.67
N ASN A 208 -14.13 19.32 -27.61
CA ASN A 208 -15.51 19.65 -27.25
C ASN A 208 -15.65 20.43 -25.93
N VAL A 209 -16.75 21.18 -25.81
CA VAL A 209 -17.20 21.75 -24.52
C VAL A 209 -18.03 20.68 -23.80
N GLU A 210 -17.73 20.42 -22.53
CA GLU A 210 -18.43 19.39 -21.74
C GLU A 210 -19.56 20.00 -20.92
N MET A 211 -20.80 19.84 -21.40
CA MET A 211 -22.01 20.33 -20.73
C MET A 211 -22.78 19.22 -19.98
N ARG A 212 -22.41 17.95 -20.18
CA ARG A 212 -23.15 16.82 -19.61
C ARG A 212 -22.84 16.66 -18.12
N GLY A 213 -23.80 16.10 -17.38
CA GLY A 213 -23.59 15.67 -16.01
C GLY A 213 -22.78 14.36 -15.94
N ALA A 214 -22.20 14.09 -14.78
CA ALA A 214 -21.64 12.78 -14.47
C ALA A 214 -22.71 11.71 -14.71
N PRO A 215 -22.33 10.52 -15.22
CA PRO A 215 -23.22 9.38 -15.26
C PRO A 215 -23.92 9.22 -13.90
N GLN A 216 -25.24 8.97 -13.92
CA GLN A 216 -25.91 8.59 -12.69
C GLN A 216 -25.36 7.23 -12.25
N THR A 217 -24.43 7.26 -11.29
CA THR A 217 -23.91 6.06 -10.62
C THR A 217 -25.01 5.54 -9.69
N GLY A 218 -25.99 4.85 -10.27
CA GLY A 218 -26.70 3.81 -9.55
C GLY A 218 -25.84 2.57 -9.68
N ASN A 219 -25.37 2.00 -8.57
CA ASN A 219 -24.63 0.74 -8.58
C ASN A 219 -25.40 -0.29 -9.40
N GLU A 220 -24.92 -0.50 -10.62
CA GLU A 220 -25.57 -1.28 -11.67
C GLU A 220 -26.93 -0.69 -12.09
N SER A 221 -27.15 -0.65 -13.39
CA SER A 221 -28.44 -0.72 -14.06
C SER A 221 -29.59 -1.09 -13.10
N LYS A 222 -30.31 -0.11 -12.55
CA LYS A 222 -31.59 -0.37 -11.84
C LYS A 222 -32.61 -1.05 -12.76
N LYS A 223 -32.30 -1.13 -14.06
CA LYS A 223 -33.07 -1.77 -15.11
C LYS A 223 -32.41 -3.10 -15.53
N ARG A 224 -32.80 -4.12 -14.77
CA ARG A 224 -33.10 -5.49 -15.23
C ARG A 224 -33.32 -5.61 -16.75
N PRO A 225 -32.71 -6.59 -17.44
CA PRO A 225 -33.40 -7.35 -18.47
C PRO A 225 -34.07 -8.56 -17.80
N LEU A 226 -35.40 -8.57 -17.89
CA LEU A 226 -36.28 -9.61 -17.33
C LEU A 226 -36.07 -10.97 -18.02
N GLN A 227 -35.66 -10.89 -19.27
CA GLN A 227 -35.55 -11.97 -20.24
C GLN A 227 -34.45 -11.54 -21.21
N VAL A 228 -33.20 -11.93 -20.94
CA VAL A 228 -32.19 -11.99 -21.99
C VAL A 228 -32.41 -13.36 -22.66
N PRO A 229 -32.74 -13.43 -23.96
CA PRO A 229 -32.74 -14.70 -24.67
C PRO A 229 -31.34 -15.33 -24.54
N ASN A 230 -31.24 -16.65 -24.29
CA ASN A 230 -29.96 -17.35 -24.45
C ASN A 230 -29.56 -17.26 -25.92
N VAL A 231 -28.73 -16.28 -26.27
CA VAL A 231 -28.09 -16.21 -27.58
C VAL A 231 -26.78 -16.97 -27.47
N ASP A 232 -26.59 -17.97 -28.33
CA ASP A 232 -25.37 -18.76 -28.40
C ASP A 232 -24.15 -17.84 -28.58
N ALA A 233 -23.11 -18.10 -27.79
CA ALA A 233 -22.02 -17.17 -27.47
C ALA A 233 -20.97 -16.94 -28.58
N ASP A 234 -21.31 -17.04 -29.86
CA ASP A 234 -20.33 -17.06 -30.97
C ASP A 234 -20.61 -16.10 -32.15
N SER A 235 -21.53 -15.12 -32.05
CA SER A 235 -21.70 -14.12 -33.12
C SER A 235 -20.94 -12.81 -32.84
N ASP A 236 -19.76 -12.66 -33.44
CA ASP A 236 -19.01 -11.41 -33.59
C ASP A 236 -19.61 -10.52 -34.70
N ASP A 237 -20.88 -10.11 -34.57
CA ASP A 237 -21.47 -9.10 -35.48
C ASP A 237 -21.67 -7.77 -34.72
N ASP A 238 -20.67 -6.90 -34.86
CA ASP A 238 -20.63 -5.50 -34.40
C ASP A 238 -21.32 -4.55 -35.39
N GLU A 239 -22.51 -4.90 -35.90
CA GLU A 239 -23.36 -3.98 -36.67
C GLU A 239 -24.68 -3.71 -35.95
N LEU A 240 -24.63 -2.85 -34.94
CA LEU A 240 -25.83 -2.19 -34.41
C LEU A 240 -25.79 -0.71 -34.79
N GLU A 241 -26.73 -0.32 -35.66
CA GLU A 241 -27.00 1.05 -36.09
C GLU A 241 -27.25 1.98 -34.88
N GLU A 242 -27.10 3.29 -35.10
CA GLU A 242 -27.17 4.40 -34.13
C GLU A 242 -28.56 4.62 -33.49
N GLU A 243 -29.25 3.58 -33.01
CA GLU A 243 -30.40 3.73 -32.12
C GLU A 243 -29.96 3.70 -30.65
N GLU A 244 -30.68 4.40 -29.77
CA GLU A 244 -30.44 4.41 -28.31
C GLU A 244 -30.56 2.98 -27.74
N SER A 245 -29.45 2.25 -27.69
CA SER A 245 -29.40 0.88 -27.16
C SER A 245 -30.02 0.84 -25.76
N ASN A 246 -31.07 0.05 -25.57
CA ASN A 246 -31.67 -0.12 -24.26
C ASN A 246 -30.63 -0.81 -23.35
N GLU A 247 -30.51 -0.38 -22.09
CA GLU A 247 -29.53 -0.95 -21.16
C GLU A 247 -29.68 -2.47 -21.00
N ALA A 248 -30.90 -2.98 -21.20
CA ALA A 248 -31.24 -4.39 -21.27
C ALA A 248 -30.41 -5.17 -22.33
N ASP A 249 -30.10 -4.54 -23.45
CA ASP A 249 -29.39 -5.14 -24.59
C ASP A 249 -27.88 -5.25 -24.34
N LEU A 250 -27.37 -4.61 -23.28
CA LEU A 250 -25.96 -4.63 -22.89
C LEU A 250 -25.56 -5.86 -22.06
N TRP A 251 -26.54 -6.59 -21.53
CA TRP A 251 -26.34 -7.77 -20.70
C TRP A 251 -26.31 -9.04 -21.54
N LYS A 252 -25.26 -9.86 -21.37
CA LYS A 252 -25.10 -11.13 -22.09
C LYS A 252 -25.91 -12.28 -21.48
N LYS A 253 -26.25 -12.17 -20.19
CA LYS A 253 -27.08 -13.15 -19.46
C LYS A 253 -27.66 -12.55 -18.19
N ARG A 254 -28.67 -13.21 -17.63
CA ARG A 254 -29.09 -13.00 -16.24
C ARG A 254 -28.20 -13.84 -15.33
N SER A 255 -27.36 -13.19 -14.51
CA SER A 255 -26.55 -13.88 -13.51
C SER A 255 -27.40 -14.76 -12.57
N ILE A 256 -26.96 -15.99 -12.34
CA ILE A 256 -27.61 -16.92 -11.42
C ILE A 256 -27.72 -16.39 -9.98
N PHE A 257 -26.89 -15.45 -9.56
CA PHE A 257 -26.98 -14.87 -8.21
C PHE A 257 -28.31 -14.16 -7.96
N PHE A 258 -29.01 -13.69 -9.00
CA PHE A 258 -30.37 -13.14 -8.87
C PHE A 258 -31.44 -14.16 -8.46
N ASP A 259 -31.10 -15.45 -8.38
CA ASP A 259 -31.96 -16.46 -7.77
C ASP A 259 -31.93 -16.39 -6.24
N LEU A 260 -30.93 -15.74 -5.64
CA LEU A 260 -30.88 -15.48 -4.20
C LEU A 260 -31.86 -14.35 -3.86
N PRO A 261 -32.72 -14.52 -2.83
CA PRO A 261 -33.83 -13.60 -2.53
C PRO A 261 -33.38 -12.20 -2.07
N TYR A 262 -32.10 -12.03 -1.77
CA TYR A 262 -31.54 -10.77 -1.27
C TYR A 262 -30.59 -10.09 -2.27
N TRP A 263 -30.14 -10.77 -3.32
CA TRP A 263 -29.06 -10.28 -4.19
C TRP A 263 -29.39 -8.96 -4.91
N GLU A 264 -30.64 -8.81 -5.34
CA GLU A 264 -31.10 -7.57 -5.99
C GLU A 264 -31.01 -6.34 -5.07
N HIS A 265 -30.96 -6.54 -3.75
CA HIS A 265 -30.91 -5.47 -2.77
C HIS A 265 -29.49 -5.08 -2.35
N ASN A 266 -28.48 -5.87 -2.72
CA ASN A 266 -27.09 -5.57 -2.41
C ASN A 266 -26.67 -4.29 -3.14
N LEU A 267 -26.15 -3.31 -2.39
CA LEU A 267 -25.64 -2.08 -2.98
C LEU A 267 -24.41 -2.31 -3.86
N LEU A 268 -23.60 -3.31 -3.56
CA LEU A 268 -22.40 -3.67 -4.32
C LEU A 268 -22.45 -5.18 -4.56
N ARG A 269 -22.59 -5.61 -5.81
CA ARG A 269 -22.75 -7.04 -6.17
C ARG A 269 -21.46 -7.61 -6.74
N HIS A 270 -20.78 -6.86 -7.60
CA HIS A 270 -19.52 -7.25 -8.19
C HIS A 270 -18.48 -6.13 -8.01
N ASN A 271 -17.28 -6.49 -7.55
CA ASN A 271 -16.21 -5.53 -7.29
C ASN A 271 -15.29 -5.40 -8.50
N VAL A 272 -14.80 -4.18 -8.77
CA VAL A 272 -13.70 -4.01 -9.73
C VAL A 272 -12.36 -4.39 -9.11
N ASP A 273 -11.51 -5.03 -9.91
CA ASP A 273 -10.23 -5.53 -9.42
C ASP A 273 -9.15 -4.44 -9.38
N VAL A 274 -8.99 -3.83 -8.21
CA VAL A 274 -7.99 -2.78 -8.00
C VAL A 274 -6.56 -3.27 -8.24
N MET A 275 -6.25 -4.55 -7.99
CA MET A 275 -4.92 -5.10 -8.23
C MET A 275 -4.55 -5.04 -9.71
N HIS A 276 -5.46 -5.52 -10.57
CA HIS A 276 -5.26 -5.53 -12.00
C HIS A 276 -5.37 -4.12 -12.59
N ILE A 277 -6.21 -3.25 -12.03
CA ILE A 277 -6.28 -1.83 -12.40
C ILE A 277 -4.93 -1.16 -12.13
N GLU A 278 -4.37 -1.27 -10.91
CA GLU A 278 -3.06 -0.70 -10.57
C GLU A 278 -1.95 -1.18 -11.51
N LYS A 279 -1.90 -2.50 -11.75
CA LYS A 279 -0.94 -3.09 -12.68
C LYS A 279 -1.07 -2.48 -14.07
N ASN A 280 -2.28 -2.50 -14.64
CA ASN A 280 -2.53 -2.04 -16.00
C ASN A 280 -2.26 -0.53 -16.15
N VAL A 281 -2.64 0.28 -15.17
CA VAL A 281 -2.39 1.73 -15.16
C VAL A 281 -0.89 2.00 -15.08
N CYS A 282 -0.17 1.35 -14.18
CA CYS A 282 1.28 1.52 -14.06
C CYS A 282 2.02 1.04 -15.32
N GLU A 283 1.63 -0.11 -15.89
CA GLU A 283 2.16 -0.62 -17.18
C GLU A 283 1.92 0.36 -18.33
N ASN A 284 0.71 0.94 -18.42
CA ASN A 284 0.38 1.94 -19.43
C ASN A 284 1.23 3.21 -19.29
N ILE A 285 1.41 3.71 -18.06
CA ILE A 285 2.27 4.88 -17.78
C ILE A 285 3.71 4.59 -18.19
N VAL A 286 4.31 3.53 -17.63
CA VAL A 286 5.71 3.18 -17.85
C VAL A 286 5.98 2.85 -19.33
N GLY A 287 5.08 2.07 -19.96
CA GLY A 287 5.21 1.70 -21.37
C GLY A 287 5.17 2.90 -22.31
N THR A 288 4.37 3.91 -21.97
CA THR A 288 4.25 5.15 -22.77
C THR A 288 5.45 6.07 -22.57
N ILE A 289 5.83 6.40 -21.32
CA ILE A 289 6.92 7.36 -21.07
C ILE A 289 8.31 6.82 -21.47
N LEU A 290 8.52 5.50 -21.40
CA LEU A 290 9.76 4.87 -21.87
C LEU A 290 9.73 4.57 -23.37
N ASN A 291 8.62 4.83 -24.06
CA ASN A 291 8.38 4.50 -25.46
C ASN A 291 8.76 3.04 -25.78
N VAL A 292 8.17 2.10 -25.03
CA VAL A 292 8.44 0.67 -25.21
C VAL A 292 7.64 0.15 -26.39
N ASP A 293 8.32 -0.45 -27.36
CA ASP A 293 7.69 -1.02 -28.54
C ASP A 293 6.57 -2.02 -28.19
N GLY A 294 5.46 -1.93 -28.92
CA GLY A 294 4.21 -2.67 -28.68
C GLY A 294 3.45 -2.33 -27.39
N LYS A 295 4.03 -1.54 -26.47
CA LYS A 295 3.38 -1.16 -25.19
C LYS A 295 3.03 0.33 -25.10
N SER A 296 3.79 1.18 -25.79
CA SER A 296 3.57 2.63 -25.81
C SER A 296 2.16 2.96 -26.31
N LYS A 297 1.47 3.84 -25.59
CA LYS A 297 0.19 4.43 -26.02
C LYS A 297 0.38 5.63 -26.94
N ASP A 298 1.63 5.97 -27.25
CA ASP A 298 2.02 6.98 -28.20
C ASP A 298 2.80 6.34 -29.35
N ASN A 299 2.14 6.20 -30.51
CA ASN A 299 2.69 5.59 -31.72
C ASN A 299 2.02 6.23 -32.94
N LEU A 300 2.47 5.89 -34.14
CA LEU A 300 1.95 6.52 -35.37
C LEU A 300 0.42 6.41 -35.50
N LYS A 301 -0.18 5.24 -35.23
CA LYS A 301 -1.65 5.07 -35.30
C LYS A 301 -2.36 6.06 -34.37
N CYS A 302 -1.85 6.18 -33.14
CA CYS A 302 -2.35 7.15 -32.17
C CYS A 302 -2.18 8.60 -32.66
N ARG A 303 -1.08 8.95 -33.35
CA ARG A 303 -0.87 10.29 -33.90
C ARG A 303 -1.78 10.59 -35.09
N LEU A 304 -2.10 9.59 -35.92
CA LEU A 304 -3.12 9.71 -36.96
C LEU A 304 -4.52 9.91 -36.38
N ASP A 305 -4.85 9.24 -35.25
CA ASP A 305 -6.10 9.51 -34.54
C ASP A 305 -6.20 10.96 -34.06
N LEU A 306 -5.08 11.59 -33.64
CA LEU A 306 -5.07 13.02 -33.30
C LEU A 306 -5.38 13.92 -34.50
N VAL A 307 -4.91 13.54 -35.70
CA VAL A 307 -5.20 14.25 -36.96
C VAL A 307 -6.69 14.16 -37.27
N GLU A 308 -7.25 12.95 -37.24
CA GLU A 308 -8.67 12.68 -37.52
C GLU A 308 -9.58 13.40 -36.51
N MET A 309 -9.18 13.43 -35.24
CA MET A 309 -9.89 14.16 -34.20
C MET A 309 -9.73 15.68 -34.28
N GLY A 310 -8.79 16.19 -35.08
CA GLY A 310 -8.53 17.63 -35.22
C GLY A 310 -7.94 18.28 -33.97
N ILE A 311 -7.31 17.51 -33.08
CA ILE A 311 -6.73 17.98 -31.80
C ILE A 311 -5.20 17.88 -31.81
N ARG A 312 -4.53 18.67 -30.98
CA ARG A 312 -3.06 18.64 -30.76
C ARG A 312 -2.22 18.66 -32.03
N ARG A 313 -2.42 19.69 -32.86
CA ARG A 313 -1.72 19.85 -34.15
C ARG A 313 -0.20 19.76 -34.06
N GLU A 314 0.38 20.22 -32.95
CA GLU A 314 1.82 20.13 -32.67
C GLU A 314 2.37 18.70 -32.60
N LEU A 315 1.50 17.71 -32.44
CA LEU A 315 1.84 16.28 -32.35
C LEU A 315 1.52 15.49 -33.62
N HIS A 316 1.01 16.15 -34.67
CA HIS A 316 0.67 15.46 -35.92
C HIS A 316 1.92 14.93 -36.63
N PRO A 317 1.84 13.78 -37.32
CA PRO A 317 2.97 13.24 -38.08
C PRO A 317 3.43 14.20 -39.18
N GLU A 318 4.75 14.37 -39.33
CA GLU A 318 5.37 15.15 -40.40
C GLU A 318 5.92 14.21 -41.48
N TYR A 319 5.49 14.39 -42.73
CA TYR A 319 5.98 13.63 -43.87
C TYR A 319 7.19 14.31 -44.49
N LEU A 320 8.36 13.68 -44.37
CA LEU A 320 9.61 14.21 -44.87
C LEU A 320 9.80 13.92 -46.37
N THR A 321 10.58 14.76 -47.05
CA THR A 321 10.86 14.64 -48.50
C THR A 321 11.57 13.35 -48.88
N ASN A 322 12.19 12.66 -47.92
CA ASN A 322 12.87 11.38 -48.09
C ASN A 322 11.92 10.16 -47.92
N GLY A 323 10.61 10.37 -47.85
CA GLY A 323 9.61 9.32 -47.67
C GLY A 323 9.45 8.80 -46.23
N LYS A 324 10.22 9.33 -45.27
CA LYS A 324 10.10 8.95 -43.85
C LYS A 324 9.05 9.76 -43.13
N THR A 325 8.46 9.19 -42.08
CA THR A 325 7.52 9.89 -41.21
C THR A 325 8.20 10.24 -39.88
N ARG A 326 8.16 11.53 -39.52
CA ARG A 326 8.69 12.07 -38.27
C ARG A 326 7.54 12.29 -37.29
N LEU A 327 7.68 11.81 -36.06
CA LEU A 327 6.73 12.09 -34.98
C LEU A 327 7.32 13.12 -34.01
N PRO A 328 6.70 14.30 -33.86
CA PRO A 328 7.13 15.30 -32.88
C PRO A 328 7.08 14.72 -31.46
N PRO A 329 8.13 14.90 -30.64
CA PRO A 329 8.16 14.42 -29.26
C PRO A 329 7.04 15.03 -28.43
N ALA A 330 6.24 14.20 -27.75
CA ALA A 330 5.25 14.70 -26.80
C ALA A 330 5.90 15.23 -25.51
N SER A 331 5.19 16.04 -24.74
CA SER A 331 5.64 16.63 -23.47
C SER A 331 6.07 15.61 -22.40
N PHE A 332 5.61 14.36 -22.51
CA PHE A 332 5.99 13.23 -21.65
C PHE A 332 7.13 12.36 -22.22
N SER A 333 7.65 12.69 -23.41
CA SER A 333 8.76 11.94 -24.03
C SER A 333 10.06 12.20 -23.27
N MET A 334 10.78 11.12 -22.97
CA MET A 334 12.10 11.18 -22.34
C MET A 334 13.22 11.06 -23.37
N THR A 335 14.26 11.88 -23.20
CA THR A 335 15.56 11.68 -23.86
C THR A 335 16.21 10.39 -23.38
N LYS A 336 17.21 9.91 -24.14
CA LYS A 336 18.01 8.73 -23.75
C LYS A 336 18.62 8.87 -22.34
N LYS A 337 19.15 10.06 -22.02
CA LYS A 337 19.75 10.36 -20.71
C LYS A 337 18.71 10.33 -19.58
N GLU A 338 17.52 10.86 -19.83
CA GLU A 338 16.41 10.82 -18.86
C GLU A 338 15.92 9.40 -18.60
N LYS A 339 15.79 8.56 -19.65
CA LYS A 339 15.45 7.13 -19.51
C LYS A 339 16.53 6.36 -18.74
N ASP A 340 17.81 6.65 -18.99
CA ASP A 340 18.93 6.03 -18.28
C ASP A 340 18.89 6.39 -16.79
N LEU A 341 18.54 7.64 -16.46
CA LEU A 341 18.39 8.12 -15.10
C LEU A 341 17.19 7.48 -14.37
N PHE A 342 16.04 7.41 -15.05
CA PHE A 342 14.85 6.72 -14.55
C PHE A 342 15.17 5.26 -14.20
N CYS A 343 15.82 4.55 -15.13
CA CYS A 343 16.23 3.16 -14.91
C CYS A 343 17.28 3.04 -13.79
N GLN A 344 18.23 3.98 -13.70
CA GLN A 344 19.27 3.96 -12.68
C GLN A 344 18.69 4.06 -11.26
N VAL A 345 17.70 4.94 -11.02
CA VAL A 345 17.01 5.04 -9.72
C VAL A 345 16.42 3.69 -9.33
N LEU A 346 15.60 3.10 -10.22
CA LEU A 346 14.95 1.80 -9.96
C LEU A 346 15.94 0.62 -9.89
N LYS A 347 17.11 0.73 -10.52
CA LYS A 347 18.16 -0.29 -10.47
C LYS A 347 18.90 -0.28 -9.14
N ASN A 348 19.14 0.91 -8.60
CA ASN A 348 19.97 1.12 -7.42
C ASN A 348 19.18 1.07 -6.12
N ILE A 349 17.87 1.30 -6.17
CA ILE A 349 17.02 1.28 -4.99
C ILE A 349 17.07 -0.08 -4.29
N LYS A 350 17.24 -0.01 -2.97
CA LYS A 350 17.17 -1.15 -2.05
C LYS A 350 16.06 -0.84 -1.05
N VAL A 351 15.17 -1.80 -0.85
CA VAL A 351 14.02 -1.66 0.06
C VAL A 351 14.20 -2.56 1.29
N PRO A 352 13.46 -2.31 2.38
CA PRO A 352 13.45 -3.18 3.55
C PRO A 352 13.06 -4.62 3.28
N ASP A 353 13.46 -5.49 4.21
CA ASP A 353 13.04 -6.89 4.18
C ASP A 353 11.50 -6.99 4.22
N ALA A 354 10.94 -7.87 3.38
CA ALA A 354 9.49 -8.08 3.24
C ALA A 354 8.68 -6.93 2.62
N TYR A 355 9.34 -5.86 2.16
CA TYR A 355 8.70 -4.70 1.52
C TYR A 355 8.24 -5.00 0.08
N SER A 356 9.17 -5.39 -0.80
CA SER A 356 8.86 -5.75 -2.19
C SER A 356 9.79 -6.84 -2.72
N SER A 357 9.53 -7.31 -3.94
CA SER A 357 10.50 -8.18 -4.63
C SER A 357 11.72 -7.36 -5.08
N ASN A 358 12.74 -8.03 -5.60
CA ASN A 358 13.94 -7.33 -6.06
C ASN A 358 13.68 -6.61 -7.40
N ILE A 359 13.15 -5.38 -7.34
CA ILE A 359 12.81 -4.52 -8.48
C ILE A 359 13.99 -4.34 -9.43
N SER A 360 15.22 -4.28 -8.92
CA SER A 360 16.43 -4.13 -9.76
C SER A 360 16.58 -5.25 -10.79
N LYS A 361 16.03 -6.45 -10.55
CA LYS A 361 16.05 -7.55 -11.54
C LYS A 361 15.14 -7.27 -12.74
N GLY A 362 14.06 -6.53 -12.54
CA GLY A 362 13.14 -6.14 -13.61
C GLY A 362 13.63 -4.97 -14.46
N VAL A 363 14.73 -4.31 -14.08
CA VAL A 363 15.26 -3.16 -14.82
C VAL A 363 16.32 -3.60 -15.84
N ASN A 364 16.02 -3.42 -17.14
CA ASN A 364 16.98 -3.55 -18.22
C ASN A 364 17.46 -2.15 -18.65
N GLN A 365 18.64 -1.76 -18.16
CA GLN A 365 19.20 -0.43 -18.43
C GLN A 365 19.72 -0.30 -19.87
N LYS A 366 20.19 -1.39 -20.50
CA LYS A 366 20.66 -1.36 -21.90
C LYS A 366 19.53 -1.04 -22.86
N GLU A 367 18.37 -1.64 -22.62
CA GLU A 367 17.17 -1.44 -23.43
C GLU A 367 16.21 -0.39 -22.86
N ARG A 368 16.59 0.26 -21.74
CA ARG A 368 15.81 1.32 -21.06
C ARG A 368 14.35 0.94 -20.81
N LYS A 369 14.12 -0.30 -20.37
CA LYS A 369 12.76 -0.83 -20.15
C LYS A 369 12.66 -1.65 -18.88
N LEU A 370 11.43 -1.73 -18.36
CA LEU A 370 11.07 -2.64 -17.28
C LEU A 370 10.51 -3.95 -17.86
N GLN A 371 10.90 -5.08 -17.27
CA GLN A 371 10.52 -6.41 -17.73
C GLN A 371 10.29 -7.37 -16.55
N SER A 372 9.43 -8.37 -16.76
CA SER A 372 9.19 -9.48 -15.82
C SER A 372 8.74 -9.06 -14.41
N LEU A 373 8.06 -7.92 -14.29
CA LEU A 373 7.45 -7.46 -13.04
C LEU A 373 6.09 -8.13 -12.82
N LYS A 374 5.76 -8.43 -11.56
CA LYS A 374 4.46 -8.97 -11.15
C LYS A 374 3.52 -7.86 -10.69
N SER A 375 2.24 -8.17 -10.52
CA SER A 375 1.22 -7.20 -10.06
C SER A 375 1.64 -6.47 -8.77
N HIS A 376 2.23 -7.19 -7.79
CA HIS A 376 2.74 -6.58 -6.56
C HIS A 376 3.95 -5.66 -6.78
N ASP A 377 4.79 -5.93 -7.78
CA ASP A 377 5.89 -5.02 -8.11
C ASP A 377 5.36 -3.71 -8.70
N TYR A 378 4.31 -3.78 -9.52
CA TYR A 378 3.62 -2.61 -10.05
C TYR A 378 2.88 -1.81 -8.96
N HIS A 379 2.28 -2.48 -7.98
CA HIS A 379 1.71 -1.84 -6.80
C HIS A 379 2.75 -0.99 -6.06
N ILE A 380 3.93 -1.57 -5.76
CA ILE A 380 5.01 -0.86 -5.08
C ILE A 380 5.61 0.25 -5.96
N LEU A 381 5.73 0.02 -7.27
CA LEU A 381 6.15 1.07 -8.20
C LEU A 381 5.16 2.24 -8.15
N LEU A 382 3.87 1.98 -8.32
CA LEU A 382 2.85 3.01 -8.38
C LEU A 382 2.71 3.76 -7.06
N HIS A 383 2.87 3.12 -5.91
CA HIS A 383 2.70 3.79 -4.62
C HIS A 383 3.93 4.59 -4.20
N ASP A 384 5.13 4.04 -4.43
CA ASP A 384 6.32 4.54 -3.73
C ASP A 384 7.47 4.92 -4.67
N LEU A 385 7.73 4.11 -5.70
CA LEU A 385 9.01 4.21 -6.43
C LEU A 385 8.92 4.98 -7.75
N LEU A 386 7.76 4.96 -8.40
CA LEU A 386 7.55 5.60 -9.70
C LEU A 386 7.74 7.12 -9.61
N PRO A 387 7.15 7.84 -8.63
CA PRO A 387 7.40 9.27 -8.50
C PRO A 387 8.87 9.60 -8.22
N ILE A 388 9.59 8.79 -7.43
CA ILE A 388 11.03 8.97 -7.17
C ILE A 388 11.84 8.88 -8.46
N ALA A 389 11.55 7.89 -9.30
CA ALA A 389 12.22 7.72 -10.58
C ALA A 389 11.90 8.86 -11.57
N LEU A 390 10.66 9.35 -11.56
CA LEU A 390 10.21 10.47 -12.42
C LEU A 390 10.81 11.81 -12.00
N ARG A 391 10.94 12.07 -10.70
CA ARG A 391 11.51 13.29 -10.11
C ARG A 391 12.86 13.66 -10.71
N SER A 392 13.71 12.66 -10.90
CA SER A 392 15.04 12.86 -11.48
C SER A 392 14.98 12.93 -13.01
N SER A 393 13.96 12.41 -13.70
CA SER A 393 13.99 12.16 -15.15
C SER A 393 12.99 12.95 -16.00
N MET A 394 12.06 13.70 -15.41
CA MET A 394 10.95 14.29 -16.17
C MET A 394 10.59 15.73 -15.74
N SER A 395 9.84 16.43 -16.60
CA SER A 395 9.31 17.77 -16.33
C SER A 395 8.40 17.80 -15.10
N LYS A 396 8.27 18.98 -14.48
CA LYS A 396 7.45 19.17 -13.28
C LYS A 396 5.98 18.79 -13.53
N GLN A 397 5.44 19.23 -14.66
CA GLN A 397 4.03 19.03 -15.03
C GLN A 397 3.67 17.54 -15.13
N VAL A 398 4.44 16.75 -15.89
CA VAL A 398 4.13 15.33 -16.09
C VAL A 398 4.39 14.52 -14.82
N THR A 399 5.47 14.84 -14.10
CA THR A 399 5.75 14.21 -12.80
C THR A 399 4.61 14.44 -11.82
N HIS A 400 4.10 15.67 -11.70
CA HIS A 400 2.98 15.99 -10.80
C HIS A 400 1.71 15.22 -11.16
N ALA A 401 1.33 15.21 -12.44
CA ALA A 401 0.11 14.52 -12.86
C ALA A 401 0.17 13.01 -12.57
N ILE A 402 1.33 12.36 -12.81
CA ILE A 402 1.51 10.94 -12.49
C ILE A 402 1.57 10.72 -10.98
N SER A 403 2.28 11.57 -10.23
CA SER A 403 2.38 11.48 -8.77
C SER A 403 1.02 11.61 -8.08
N GLU A 404 0.09 12.41 -8.63
CA GLU A 404 -1.25 12.53 -8.07
C GLU A 404 -2.04 11.21 -8.21
N ILE A 405 -1.94 10.53 -9.36
CA ILE A 405 -2.52 9.19 -9.53
C ILE A 405 -1.88 8.18 -8.57
N CYS A 406 -0.56 8.23 -8.41
CA CYS A 406 0.17 7.42 -7.44
C CYS A 406 -0.37 7.63 -6.02
N ASN A 407 -0.55 8.88 -5.62
CA ASN A 407 -1.10 9.27 -4.32
C ASN A 407 -2.55 8.80 -4.14
N ILE A 408 -3.38 8.87 -5.19
CA ILE A 408 -4.77 8.39 -5.11
C ILE A 408 -4.82 6.90 -4.80
N PHE A 409 -4.09 6.06 -5.55
CA PHE A 409 -4.02 4.62 -5.23
C PHE A 409 -3.43 4.38 -3.85
N LYS A 410 -2.38 5.13 -3.51
CA LYS A 410 -1.76 5.07 -2.20
C LYS A 410 -2.65 5.54 -1.06
N ILE A 411 -3.70 6.34 -1.25
CA ILE A 411 -4.72 6.69 -0.23
C ILE A 411 -5.90 5.72 -0.29
N LEU A 412 -6.18 5.13 -1.44
CA LEU A 412 -7.30 4.22 -1.58
C LEU A 412 -7.00 2.83 -0.95
N CYS A 413 -5.78 2.32 -1.12
CA CYS A 413 -5.40 0.95 -0.75
C CYS A 413 -5.00 0.76 0.73
N GLY A 414 -5.65 1.49 1.64
CA GLY A 414 -5.25 1.53 3.04
C GLY A 414 -5.90 0.47 3.87
N LYS A 415 -5.32 0.24 5.04
CA LYS A 415 -5.96 -0.58 6.07
C LYS A 415 -7.12 0.16 6.76
N VAL A 416 -7.00 1.48 6.89
CA VAL A 416 -8.00 2.37 7.48
C VAL A 416 -8.32 3.49 6.49
N LEU A 417 -9.61 3.75 6.26
CA LEU A 417 -10.09 4.82 5.39
C LEU A 417 -11.08 5.72 6.15
N LYS A 418 -10.94 7.04 5.97
CA LYS A 418 -11.93 8.01 6.46
C LYS A 418 -12.96 8.26 5.38
N VAL A 419 -14.25 8.19 5.73
CA VAL A 419 -15.35 8.37 4.76
C VAL A 419 -15.30 9.76 4.12
N GLU A 420 -14.98 10.79 4.92
CA GLU A 420 -14.83 12.19 4.46
C GLU A 420 -13.68 12.39 3.47
N ASP A 421 -12.58 11.65 3.63
CA ASP A 421 -11.42 11.76 2.74
C ASP A 421 -11.71 11.09 1.40
N LEU A 422 -12.58 10.08 1.35
CA LEU A 422 -12.97 9.40 0.10
C LEU A 422 -13.78 10.31 -0.83
N ASP A 423 -14.58 11.26 -0.32
CA ASP A 423 -15.24 12.28 -1.15
C ASP A 423 -14.22 13.22 -1.81
N LYS A 424 -13.27 13.71 -1.01
CA LYS A 424 -12.16 14.54 -1.52
C LYS A 424 -11.33 13.76 -2.53
N LEU A 425 -11.10 12.47 -2.28
CA LEU A 425 -10.35 11.58 -3.18
C LEU A 425 -11.05 11.39 -4.53
N GLN A 426 -12.38 11.29 -4.55
CA GLN A 426 -13.19 11.22 -5.77
C GLN A 426 -13.02 12.47 -6.65
N TYR A 427 -13.04 13.64 -6.02
CA TYR A 427 -12.79 14.91 -6.71
C TYR A 427 -11.33 14.98 -7.23
N ARG A 428 -10.35 14.63 -6.39
CA ARG A 428 -8.93 14.56 -6.78
C ARG A 428 -8.70 13.61 -7.95
N ALA A 429 -9.32 12.43 -7.96
CA ALA A 429 -9.25 11.48 -9.07
C ALA A 429 -9.79 12.08 -10.37
N THR A 430 -10.88 12.84 -10.29
CA THR A 430 -11.46 13.54 -11.43
C THR A 430 -10.47 14.56 -12.01
N ILE A 431 -9.87 15.40 -11.15
CA ILE A 431 -8.90 16.41 -11.59
C ILE A 431 -7.64 15.75 -12.16
N ALA A 432 -7.11 14.72 -11.50
CA ALA A 432 -5.93 14.00 -11.94
C ALA A 432 -6.14 13.33 -13.31
N LEU A 433 -7.30 12.71 -13.56
CA LEU A 433 -7.63 12.15 -14.87
C LEU A 433 -7.76 13.23 -15.95
N CYS A 434 -8.33 14.39 -15.62
CA CYS A 434 -8.37 15.53 -16.54
C CYS A 434 -6.95 16.07 -16.84
N HIS A 435 -6.06 16.11 -15.86
CA HIS A 435 -4.66 16.50 -16.06
C HIS A 435 -3.92 15.53 -16.96
N LEU A 436 -4.12 14.22 -16.74
CA LEU A 436 -3.59 13.20 -17.65
C LEU A 436 -4.16 13.40 -19.05
N GLU A 437 -5.42 13.77 -19.21
CA GLU A 437 -6.04 13.98 -20.53
C GLU A 437 -5.35 15.11 -21.28
N LYS A 438 -4.93 16.18 -20.60
CA LYS A 438 -4.15 17.26 -21.22
C LYS A 438 -2.76 16.80 -21.70
N ILE A 439 -2.19 15.77 -21.09
CA ILE A 439 -0.80 15.31 -21.31
C ILE A 439 -0.74 14.13 -22.28
N PHE A 440 -1.46 13.05 -21.99
CA PHE A 440 -1.41 11.80 -22.72
C PHE A 440 -2.43 11.77 -23.87
N PRO A 441 -2.16 11.02 -24.95
CA PRO A 441 -3.09 10.96 -26.08
C PRO A 441 -4.32 10.09 -25.77
N PRO A 442 -5.41 10.19 -26.56
CA PRO A 442 -6.65 9.43 -26.34
C PRO A 442 -6.46 7.93 -26.12
N SER A 443 -5.51 7.34 -26.85
CA SER A 443 -5.19 5.91 -26.78
C SER A 443 -4.71 5.43 -25.40
N PHE A 444 -4.26 6.35 -24.53
CA PHE A 444 -3.88 6.08 -23.15
C PHE A 444 -5.08 5.74 -22.25
N PHE A 445 -6.24 6.32 -22.53
CA PHE A 445 -7.45 6.20 -21.72
C PHE A 445 -8.21 4.90 -21.99
N THR A 446 -7.57 3.79 -21.61
CA THR A 446 -8.20 2.46 -21.59
C THR A 446 -9.28 2.38 -20.52
N ILE A 447 -10.11 1.34 -20.57
CA ILE A 447 -11.13 1.10 -19.55
C ILE A 447 -10.53 1.05 -18.13
N MET A 448 -9.33 0.48 -17.97
CA MET A 448 -8.64 0.40 -16.66
C MET A 448 -8.27 1.78 -16.11
N VAL A 449 -7.91 2.73 -16.98
CA VAL A 449 -7.64 4.13 -16.58
C VAL A 449 -8.94 4.82 -16.19
N HIS A 450 -10.02 4.58 -16.93
CA HIS A 450 -11.33 5.13 -16.61
C HIS A 450 -11.86 4.65 -15.25
N LEU A 451 -11.68 3.37 -14.92
CA LEU A 451 -12.16 2.79 -13.66
C LEU A 451 -11.60 3.47 -12.40
N ILE A 452 -10.47 4.18 -12.49
CA ILE A 452 -9.89 4.97 -11.38
C ILE A 452 -10.93 5.91 -10.77
N ILE A 453 -11.78 6.51 -11.60
CA ILE A 453 -12.80 7.44 -11.13
C ILE A 453 -13.86 6.76 -10.26
N HIS A 454 -14.08 5.45 -10.34
CA HIS A 454 -15.12 4.77 -9.56
C HIS A 454 -14.61 4.19 -8.25
N LEU A 455 -13.30 4.10 -8.08
CA LEU A 455 -12.69 3.40 -6.96
C LEU A 455 -12.99 4.04 -5.58
N PRO A 456 -12.99 5.38 -5.40
CA PRO A 456 -13.31 5.97 -4.10
C PRO A 456 -14.75 5.66 -3.66
N LEU A 457 -15.71 5.72 -4.58
CA LEU A 457 -17.10 5.32 -4.31
C LEU A 457 -17.19 3.83 -3.95
N GLU A 458 -16.53 2.95 -4.69
CA GLU A 458 -16.53 1.52 -4.37
C GLU A 458 -15.88 1.23 -3.00
N ALA A 459 -14.83 1.97 -2.62
CA ALA A 459 -14.22 1.85 -1.30
C ALA A 459 -15.17 2.29 -0.16
N LYS A 460 -16.04 3.28 -0.40
CA LYS A 460 -17.11 3.64 0.57
C LYS A 460 -18.13 2.52 0.74
N LEU A 461 -18.48 1.86 -0.36
CA LEU A 461 -19.48 0.80 -0.39
C LEU A 461 -18.96 -0.50 0.22
N GLY A 462 -17.77 -0.95 -0.21
CA GLY A 462 -17.20 -2.25 0.16
C GLY A 462 -16.16 -2.20 1.29
N GLY A 463 -15.75 -1.01 1.73
CA GLY A 463 -14.74 -0.83 2.77
C GLY A 463 -13.30 -0.99 2.24
N PRO A 464 -12.32 -1.22 3.14
CA PRO A 464 -10.91 -1.32 2.79
C PRO A 464 -10.64 -2.35 1.71
N ILE A 465 -9.82 -1.96 0.72
CA ILE A 465 -9.57 -2.79 -0.47
C ILE A 465 -8.91 -4.11 -0.11
N TYR A 466 -8.13 -4.19 0.98
CA TYR A 466 -7.42 -5.42 1.38
C TYR A 466 -8.31 -6.69 1.50
N TYR A 467 -9.63 -6.53 1.73
CA TYR A 467 -10.63 -7.61 1.73
C TYR A 467 -11.11 -8.07 0.34
N ARG A 468 -10.68 -7.34 -0.69
CA ARG A 468 -11.18 -7.41 -2.06
C ARG A 468 -10.04 -7.47 -3.08
N TRP A 469 -8.82 -7.81 -2.64
CA TRP A 469 -7.69 -8.07 -3.55
C TRP A 469 -7.75 -9.46 -4.14
N MET A 470 -7.35 -9.55 -5.40
CA MET A 470 -7.04 -10.82 -6.05
C MET A 470 -5.67 -11.40 -5.65
N TYR A 471 -4.80 -10.67 -4.93
CA TYR A 471 -3.49 -11.21 -4.50
C TYR A 471 -3.59 -12.49 -3.68
N THR A 472 -4.52 -12.55 -2.74
CA THR A 472 -4.71 -13.70 -1.85
C THR A 472 -5.32 -14.86 -2.62
N ILE A 473 -6.26 -14.57 -3.53
CA ILE A 473 -6.88 -15.53 -4.43
C ILE A 473 -5.85 -16.14 -5.38
N GLU A 474 -5.11 -15.34 -6.15
CA GLU A 474 -4.09 -15.84 -7.08
C GLU A 474 -3.01 -16.69 -6.38
N ARG A 475 -2.62 -16.31 -5.16
CA ARG A 475 -1.71 -17.13 -4.33
C ARG A 475 -2.35 -18.45 -3.91
N PHE A 476 -3.64 -18.44 -3.59
CA PHE A 476 -4.40 -19.65 -3.31
C PHE A 476 -4.52 -20.54 -4.56
N LEU A 477 -4.79 -19.97 -5.75
CA LEU A 477 -4.78 -20.71 -7.01
C LEU A 477 -3.43 -21.37 -7.29
N LEU A 478 -2.33 -20.65 -7.03
CA LEU A 478 -0.98 -21.20 -7.17
C LEU A 478 -0.74 -22.38 -6.20
N LYS A 479 -1.31 -22.30 -4.99
CA LYS A 479 -1.27 -23.39 -4.02
C LYS A 479 -2.10 -24.59 -4.50
N LEU A 480 -3.32 -24.39 -4.98
CA LEU A 480 -4.14 -25.46 -5.56
C LEU A 480 -3.41 -26.13 -6.73
N LYS A 481 -2.79 -25.34 -7.60
CA LYS A 481 -1.95 -25.86 -8.70
C LYS A 481 -0.79 -26.74 -8.19
N SER A 482 -0.27 -26.49 -7.00
CA SER A 482 0.79 -27.32 -6.40
C SER A 482 0.31 -28.70 -5.94
N TYR A 483 -1.01 -28.89 -5.81
CA TYR A 483 -1.63 -30.18 -5.49
C TYR A 483 -1.78 -31.12 -6.67
N VAL A 484 -1.64 -30.60 -7.90
CA VAL A 484 -1.72 -31.42 -9.11
C VAL A 484 -0.50 -32.34 -9.22
N ARG A 485 -0.60 -33.51 -8.59
CA ARG A 485 0.39 -34.59 -8.66
C ARG A 485 0.10 -35.56 -9.81
N ASN A 486 -1.18 -35.85 -10.05
CA ASN A 486 -1.63 -36.63 -11.18
C ASN A 486 -2.24 -35.72 -12.25
N LYS A 487 -1.53 -35.53 -13.37
CA LYS A 487 -2.00 -34.70 -14.49
C LYS A 487 -3.16 -35.31 -15.27
N ARG A 488 -3.48 -36.60 -15.09
CA ARG A 488 -4.65 -37.21 -15.75
C ARG A 488 -5.97 -36.78 -15.10
N TYR A 489 -5.94 -36.46 -13.81
CA TYR A 489 -7.09 -36.06 -13.01
C TYR A 489 -6.69 -34.88 -12.10
N PRO A 490 -6.48 -33.68 -12.67
CA PRO A 490 -5.98 -32.55 -11.91
C PRO A 490 -6.96 -32.10 -10.82
N GLU A 491 -8.26 -32.10 -11.10
CA GLU A 491 -9.32 -31.77 -10.14
C GLU A 491 -9.36 -32.73 -8.94
N GLY A 492 -9.25 -34.04 -9.18
CA GLY A 492 -9.17 -35.03 -8.10
C GLY A 492 -7.93 -34.83 -7.23
N SER A 493 -6.79 -34.53 -7.85
CA SER A 493 -5.54 -34.23 -7.11
C SER A 493 -5.67 -32.97 -6.25
N ILE A 494 -6.35 -31.94 -6.76
CA ILE A 494 -6.60 -30.70 -6.01
C ILE A 494 -7.52 -30.96 -4.84
N ALA A 495 -8.63 -31.69 -5.05
CA ALA A 495 -9.60 -32.02 -4.02
C ALA A 495 -8.95 -32.81 -2.87
N GLU A 496 -8.21 -33.87 -3.17
CA GLU A 496 -7.50 -34.66 -2.15
C GLU A 496 -6.47 -33.83 -1.38
N GLY A 497 -5.67 -33.02 -2.09
CA GLY A 497 -4.66 -32.17 -1.48
C GLY A 497 -5.25 -31.10 -0.56
N PHE A 498 -6.36 -30.49 -0.99
CA PHE A 498 -7.07 -29.48 -0.20
C PHE A 498 -7.72 -30.11 1.05
N LEU A 499 -8.42 -31.24 0.91
CA LEU A 499 -9.02 -31.96 2.04
C LEU A 499 -7.98 -32.33 3.11
N ALA A 500 -6.82 -32.84 2.69
CA ALA A 500 -5.73 -33.14 3.61
C ALA A 500 -5.22 -31.91 4.37
N GLU A 501 -5.05 -30.77 3.68
CA GLU A 501 -4.63 -29.51 4.31
C GLU A 501 -5.70 -28.96 5.26
N GLU A 502 -6.97 -29.02 4.89
CA GLU A 502 -8.10 -28.59 5.71
C GLU A 502 -8.19 -29.40 7.01
N CYS A 503 -8.09 -30.73 6.93
CA CYS A 503 -8.07 -31.60 8.12
C CYS A 503 -6.91 -31.25 9.07
N VAL A 504 -5.69 -31.11 8.55
CA VAL A 504 -4.51 -30.77 9.38
C VAL A 504 -4.66 -29.37 9.99
N THR A 505 -5.16 -28.42 9.21
CA THR A 505 -5.45 -27.05 9.68
C THR A 505 -6.46 -27.08 10.81
N PHE A 506 -7.56 -27.83 10.67
CA PHE A 506 -8.56 -27.99 11.72
C PHE A 506 -7.98 -28.61 13.00
N CYS A 507 -7.25 -29.73 12.87
CA CYS A 507 -6.58 -30.39 14.00
C CYS A 507 -5.61 -29.45 14.73
N SER A 508 -4.89 -28.60 13.98
CA SER A 508 -3.92 -27.66 14.56
C SER A 508 -4.53 -26.70 15.59
N ARG A 509 -5.85 -26.40 15.50
CA ARG A 509 -6.54 -25.55 16.48
C ARG A 509 -6.64 -26.15 17.89
N TYR A 510 -6.44 -27.47 18.02
CA TYR A 510 -6.49 -28.20 19.27
C TYR A 510 -5.10 -28.51 19.84
N LEU A 511 -4.02 -28.17 19.12
CA LEU A 511 -2.65 -28.35 19.59
C LEU A 511 -2.24 -27.16 20.46
N VAL A 512 -1.70 -27.46 21.64
CA VAL A 512 -1.16 -26.48 22.59
C VAL A 512 0.37 -26.64 22.62
N ASN A 513 1.10 -25.53 22.73
CA ASN A 513 2.57 -25.50 22.78
C ASN A 513 3.29 -26.01 21.51
N VAL A 514 2.60 -26.01 20.36
CA VAL A 514 3.18 -26.33 19.06
C VAL A 514 2.93 -25.16 18.11
N GLU A 515 3.90 -24.84 17.25
CA GLU A 515 3.70 -23.87 16.17
C GLU A 515 2.73 -24.44 15.12
N THR A 516 1.70 -23.65 14.78
CA THR A 516 0.60 -23.97 13.88
C THR A 516 0.38 -22.80 12.91
N VAL A 517 -0.46 -23.00 11.89
CA VAL A 517 -0.80 -21.92 10.95
C VAL A 517 -1.52 -20.73 11.61
N PHE A 518 -2.07 -20.90 12.82
CA PHE A 518 -2.82 -19.87 13.54
C PHE A 518 -2.01 -19.10 14.58
N ASN A 519 -0.97 -19.71 15.17
CA ASN A 519 -0.13 -19.08 16.21
C ASN A 519 1.31 -18.81 15.75
N ARG A 520 1.67 -19.21 14.52
CA ARG A 520 2.99 -18.89 13.97
C ARG A 520 3.13 -17.36 13.85
N PRO A 521 4.16 -16.76 14.46
CA PRO A 521 4.40 -15.33 14.35
C PRO A 521 4.57 -14.89 12.89
N GLY A 522 4.05 -13.71 12.60
CA GLY A 522 4.27 -13.01 11.33
C GLY A 522 5.75 -12.77 11.05
N ARG A 523 6.10 -12.45 9.80
CA ARG A 523 7.50 -12.13 9.48
C ARG A 523 7.89 -10.83 10.18
N ASN A 524 8.96 -10.88 10.98
CA ASN A 524 9.46 -9.78 11.82
C ASN A 524 8.52 -9.37 12.99
N LEU A 525 7.43 -10.11 13.22
CA LEU A 525 6.62 -10.03 14.43
C LEU A 525 6.99 -11.22 15.30
N LYS A 526 7.44 -11.01 16.51
CA LYS A 526 7.51 -12.10 17.48
C LYS A 526 7.04 -11.53 18.80
N GLU A 527 5.92 -12.06 19.31
CA GLU A 527 5.53 -11.82 20.69
C GLU A 527 6.67 -12.37 21.55
N VAL A 528 7.29 -11.52 22.35
CA VAL A 528 8.17 -11.96 23.43
C VAL A 528 7.24 -12.64 24.44
N HIS A 529 6.83 -13.88 24.16
CA HIS A 529 5.95 -14.71 24.99
C HIS A 529 6.55 -15.04 26.37
N ASP A 530 7.69 -14.45 26.70
CA ASP A 530 8.38 -14.64 27.95
C ASP A 530 8.37 -13.29 28.66
N GLU A 531 7.33 -13.05 29.47
CA GLU A 531 7.21 -11.86 30.33
C GLU A 531 8.47 -11.65 31.19
N VAL A 532 9.20 -12.73 31.47
CA VAL A 532 10.49 -12.73 32.18
C VAL A 532 11.63 -12.14 31.34
N LEU A 533 11.65 -12.36 30.01
CA LEU A 533 12.60 -11.70 29.11
C LEU A 533 12.24 -10.24 28.88
N ALA A 534 10.96 -9.92 28.70
CA ALA A 534 10.49 -8.54 28.52
C ALA A 534 10.81 -7.66 29.74
N SER A 535 10.57 -8.18 30.95
CA SER A 535 10.91 -7.49 32.21
C SER A 535 12.42 -7.36 32.48
N SER A 536 13.28 -8.06 31.73
CA SER A 536 14.73 -7.96 31.87
C SER A 536 15.35 -6.78 31.11
N TYR A 537 14.60 -6.12 30.22
CA TYR A 537 15.04 -4.96 29.44
C TYR A 537 14.30 -3.70 29.87
N LEU A 538 15.03 -2.62 30.17
CA LEU A 538 14.40 -1.31 30.34
C LEU A 538 13.98 -0.72 28.99
N PHE A 539 12.99 0.18 29.03
CA PHE A 539 12.49 0.95 27.90
C PHE A 539 11.96 0.10 26.75
N GLU A 540 11.54 -1.15 27.03
CA GLU A 540 11.09 -2.11 26.01
C GLU A 540 12.13 -2.32 24.89
N SER A 541 13.42 -2.09 25.19
CA SER A 541 14.50 -2.12 24.19
C SER A 541 14.88 -3.53 23.72
N GLY A 542 14.36 -4.58 24.36
CA GLY A 542 14.66 -5.97 24.00
C GLY A 542 14.14 -6.34 22.61
N GLY A 543 14.95 -7.03 21.82
CA GLY A 543 14.57 -7.56 20.50
C GLY A 543 15.27 -8.87 20.17
N GLU A 544 14.94 -9.47 19.02
CA GLU A 544 15.55 -10.73 18.59
C GLU A 544 16.85 -10.45 17.79
N PRO A 545 18.04 -10.78 18.32
CA PRO A 545 19.30 -10.51 17.63
C PRO A 545 19.47 -11.42 16.40
N ILE A 546 19.96 -10.84 15.31
CA ILE A 546 20.21 -11.56 14.05
C ILE A 546 21.71 -11.79 13.86
N GLY A 547 22.09 -13.07 13.80
CA GLY A 547 23.45 -13.51 13.51
C GLY A 547 24.28 -13.75 14.76
N LYS A 548 25.60 -13.84 14.59
CA LYS A 548 26.53 -14.10 15.70
C LYS A 548 26.59 -12.88 16.63
N VAL A 549 26.48 -13.13 17.93
CA VAL A 549 26.72 -12.13 18.98
C VAL A 549 28.22 -11.92 19.13
N GLU A 550 28.65 -10.67 19.05
CA GLU A 550 30.02 -10.25 19.33
C GLU A 550 30.09 -9.70 20.76
N VAL A 551 31.24 -9.82 21.41
CA VAL A 551 31.51 -9.19 22.71
C VAL A 551 32.59 -8.15 22.48
N ALA A 552 32.38 -6.94 22.98
CA ALA A 552 33.30 -5.82 22.82
C ALA A 552 33.38 -4.98 24.09
N GLU A 553 34.49 -4.30 24.29
CA GLU A 553 34.64 -3.30 25.35
C GLU A 553 34.39 -1.90 24.78
N LEU A 554 33.63 -1.07 25.50
CA LEU A 554 33.42 0.33 25.13
C LEU A 554 34.57 1.21 25.65
N ASP A 555 35.03 2.13 24.81
CA ASP A 555 35.90 3.23 25.25
C ASP A 555 35.16 4.21 26.17
N ASP A 556 35.90 5.01 26.93
CA ASP A 556 35.33 5.93 27.93
C ASP A 556 34.26 6.86 27.36
N ARG A 557 34.48 7.39 26.16
CA ARG A 557 33.54 8.32 25.51
C ARG A 557 32.28 7.59 25.07
N SER A 558 32.42 6.46 24.38
CA SER A 558 31.27 5.64 23.95
C SER A 558 30.45 5.14 25.13
N TRP A 559 31.12 4.74 26.22
CA TRP A 559 30.48 4.33 27.46
C TRP A 559 29.69 5.48 28.09
N ALA A 560 30.30 6.67 28.22
CA ALA A 560 29.66 7.84 28.78
C ALA A 560 28.47 8.32 27.93
N GLN A 561 28.60 8.36 26.61
CA GLN A 561 27.52 8.72 25.68
C GLN A 561 26.33 7.74 25.78
N ALA A 562 26.60 6.43 25.74
CA ALA A 562 25.57 5.40 25.82
C ALA A 562 24.86 5.43 27.18
N HIS A 563 25.63 5.52 28.26
CA HIS A 563 25.08 5.56 29.60
C HIS A 563 24.30 6.86 29.88
N ARG A 564 24.80 8.00 29.40
CA ARG A 564 24.09 9.28 29.51
C ARG A 564 22.70 9.21 28.88
N TYR A 565 22.58 8.60 27.69
CA TYR A 565 21.28 8.47 27.05
C TYR A 565 20.27 7.70 27.94
N VAL A 566 20.73 6.61 28.58
CA VAL A 566 19.93 5.86 29.56
C VAL A 566 19.50 6.73 30.74
N LEU A 567 20.43 7.49 31.32
CA LEU A 567 20.15 8.34 32.49
C LEU A 567 19.16 9.45 32.19
N LEU A 568 19.28 10.10 31.02
CA LEU A 568 18.45 11.26 30.67
C LEU A 568 16.99 10.89 30.38
N HIS A 569 16.73 9.63 30.00
CA HIS A 569 15.40 9.15 29.66
C HIS A 569 14.76 8.26 30.73
N TYR A 570 15.41 8.05 31.87
CA TYR A 570 14.79 7.36 33.01
C TYR A 570 14.10 8.36 33.93
N GLU A 571 12.78 8.28 34.06
CA GLU A 571 11.94 9.24 34.79
C GLU A 571 12.42 9.46 36.23
N ALA A 572 12.81 8.40 36.95
CA ALA A 572 13.29 8.51 38.33
C ALA A 572 14.62 9.29 38.49
N ILE A 573 15.35 9.56 37.39
CA ILE A 573 16.56 10.40 37.41
C ILE A 573 16.21 11.89 37.31
N GLU A 574 15.04 12.28 36.81
CA GLU A 574 14.67 13.69 36.55
C GLU A 574 14.88 14.62 37.76
N PRO A 575 14.47 14.27 39.00
CA PRO A 575 14.72 15.11 40.17
C PRO A 575 16.21 15.36 40.42
N LEU A 576 17.05 14.36 40.16
CA LEU A 576 18.50 14.43 40.31
C LEU A 576 19.13 15.29 39.21
N GLN A 577 18.56 15.28 38.00
CA GLN A 577 18.98 16.18 36.93
C GLN A 577 18.74 17.64 37.32
N ILE A 578 17.55 17.94 37.86
CA ILE A 578 17.17 19.30 38.30
C ILE A 578 18.11 19.79 39.40
N GLU A 579 18.36 18.94 40.40
CA GLU A 579 19.27 19.25 41.50
C GLU A 579 20.68 19.59 41.00
N TYR A 580 21.25 18.73 40.13
CA TYR A 580 22.59 18.97 39.63
C TYR A 580 22.68 20.22 38.75
N ARG A 581 21.67 20.49 37.90
CA ARG A 581 21.60 21.73 37.12
C ARG A 581 21.57 22.96 38.03
N ASN A 582 20.89 22.90 39.19
CA ASN A 582 20.89 24.00 40.16
C ASN A 582 22.27 24.20 40.81
N ILE A 583 22.96 23.11 41.18
CA ILE A 583 24.34 23.17 41.69
C ILE A 583 25.26 23.83 40.66
N LEU A 584 25.19 23.43 39.39
CA LEU A 584 26.00 24.01 38.32
C LEU A 584 25.68 25.49 38.09
N ARG A 585 24.41 25.89 38.16
CA ARG A 585 24.01 27.31 38.06
C ARG A 585 24.65 28.13 39.18
N ASP A 586 24.61 27.65 40.41
CA ASP A 586 25.19 28.36 41.56
C ASP A 586 26.72 28.46 41.48
N GLN A 587 27.40 27.41 41.01
CA GLN A 587 28.86 27.42 40.79
C GLN A 587 29.29 28.38 39.66
N ILE A 588 28.43 28.63 38.66
CA ILE A 588 28.76 29.44 37.47
C ILE A 588 28.40 30.93 37.64
N ARG A 589 27.60 31.31 38.64
CA ARG A 589 27.14 32.70 38.92
C ARG A 589 28.24 33.78 39.00
N GLY A 590 29.53 33.41 39.16
CA GLY A 590 30.67 34.36 39.22
C GLY A 590 31.19 34.92 37.89
N ARG A 591 30.72 34.41 36.73
CA ARG A 591 31.01 34.94 35.38
C ARG A 591 29.68 35.19 34.66
N ARG A 592 29.63 36.08 33.64
CA ARG A 592 28.41 36.31 32.81
C ARG A 592 27.84 34.95 32.39
N SER A 593 26.79 34.48 33.07
CA SER A 593 26.31 33.10 32.98
C SER A 593 25.55 32.90 31.68
N ASN A 594 25.99 31.96 30.86
CA ASN A 594 25.22 31.48 29.71
C ASN A 594 24.63 30.10 30.05
N ALA A 595 23.33 29.89 29.82
CA ALA A 595 22.68 28.59 30.02
C ALA A 595 23.41 27.45 29.30
N ARG A 596 24.01 27.76 28.14
CA ARG A 596 24.82 26.82 27.35
C ARG A 596 26.02 26.23 28.11
N ASP A 597 26.64 26.98 29.03
CA ASP A 597 27.77 26.49 29.81
C ASP A 597 27.34 25.50 30.91
N VAL A 598 26.15 25.74 31.48
CA VAL A 598 25.53 24.82 32.44
C VAL A 598 25.19 23.51 31.74
N ASP A 599 24.53 23.58 30.58
CA ASP A 599 24.11 22.38 29.83
C ASP A 599 25.30 21.56 29.33
N ARG A 600 26.35 22.23 28.85
CA ARG A 600 27.60 21.56 28.46
C ARG A 600 28.20 20.79 29.63
N LYS A 601 28.43 21.45 30.77
CA LYS A 601 29.01 20.79 31.95
C LYS A 601 28.12 19.67 32.45
N PHE A 602 26.81 19.90 32.53
CA PHE A 602 25.84 18.88 32.89
C PHE A 602 26.00 17.62 32.02
N THR A 603 26.05 17.80 30.70
CA THR A 603 26.20 16.71 29.72
C THR A 603 27.52 15.95 29.88
N GLU A 604 28.59 16.63 30.30
CA GLU A 604 29.91 16.04 30.52
C GLU A 604 29.99 15.27 31.85
N THR A 605 29.49 15.84 32.94
CA THR A 605 29.85 15.40 34.31
C THR A 605 28.70 14.85 35.14
N PHE A 606 27.45 14.83 34.63
CA PHE A 606 26.30 14.37 35.42
C PHE A 606 26.42 12.92 35.90
N HIS A 607 26.92 12.02 35.06
CA HIS A 607 27.08 10.61 35.41
C HIS A 607 28.09 10.39 36.55
N GLU A 608 29.19 11.15 36.56
CA GLU A 608 30.20 11.12 37.64
C GLU A 608 29.59 11.64 38.94
N TRP A 609 28.93 12.81 38.88
CA TRP A 609 28.25 13.39 40.05
C TRP A 609 27.18 12.47 40.61
N LEU A 610 26.39 11.81 39.76
CA LEU A 610 25.37 10.86 40.19
C LEU A 610 25.99 9.68 40.94
N GLY A 611 27.04 9.07 40.38
CA GLY A 611 27.78 7.98 41.00
C GLY A 611 28.36 8.37 42.36
N GLU A 612 29.03 9.53 42.43
CA GLU A 612 29.56 10.07 43.69
C GLU A 612 28.45 10.31 44.70
N THR A 613 27.38 11.00 44.32
CA THR A 613 26.30 11.40 45.22
C THR A 613 25.58 10.19 45.82
N VAL A 614 25.31 9.16 45.02
CA VAL A 614 24.70 7.91 45.51
C VAL A 614 25.67 7.13 46.39
N SER A 615 26.96 7.08 46.04
CA SER A 615 27.97 6.41 46.87
C SER A 615 28.15 7.07 48.25
N HIS A 616 27.90 8.38 48.36
CA HIS A 616 27.90 9.13 49.63
C HIS A 616 26.59 8.98 50.43
N GLY A 617 25.71 8.04 50.05
CA GLY A 617 24.56 7.64 50.86
C GLY A 617 23.27 8.41 50.58
N LYS A 618 23.13 9.03 49.39
CA LYS A 618 21.85 9.62 48.98
C LYS A 618 20.78 8.55 48.83
N ASP A 619 19.63 8.79 49.45
CA ASP A 619 18.48 7.89 49.36
C ASP A 619 17.84 7.99 47.97
N VAL A 620 17.86 6.88 47.24
CA VAL A 620 17.35 6.76 45.87
C VAL A 620 16.79 5.34 45.66
N PRO A 621 15.86 5.15 44.69
CA PRO A 621 15.37 3.83 44.33
C PRO A 621 16.50 2.86 43.96
N GLU A 622 16.26 1.56 44.16
CA GLU A 622 17.29 0.53 43.94
C GLU A 622 17.81 0.53 42.49
N GLU A 623 16.92 0.73 41.51
CA GLU A 623 17.26 0.85 40.10
C GLU A 623 18.21 2.03 39.84
N VAL A 624 18.00 3.15 40.54
CA VAL A 624 18.86 4.34 40.43
C VAL A 624 20.25 4.07 40.99
N LYS A 625 20.40 3.18 42.00
CA LYS A 625 21.73 2.77 42.48
C LYS A 625 22.52 2.02 41.41
N PHE A 626 21.87 1.09 40.69
CA PHE A 626 22.48 0.38 39.56
C PHE A 626 22.80 1.32 38.40
N LEU A 627 21.91 2.28 38.10
CA LEU A 627 22.16 3.31 37.10
C LEU A 627 23.34 4.21 37.50
N ALA A 628 23.45 4.62 38.76
CA ALA A 628 24.54 5.47 39.25
C ALA A 628 25.92 4.79 39.19
N GLN A 629 25.97 3.46 39.33
CA GLN A 629 27.19 2.66 39.12
C GLN A 629 27.63 2.62 37.64
N GLY A 630 26.68 2.80 36.72
CA GLY A 630 26.86 2.66 35.28
C GLY A 630 26.93 1.21 34.79
N PRO A 631 26.81 0.98 33.46
CA PRO A 631 26.79 -0.36 32.91
C PRO A 631 28.19 -1.00 32.89
N LYS A 632 28.25 -2.33 32.76
CA LYS A 632 29.50 -3.02 32.45
C LYS A 632 30.13 -2.45 31.17
N ARG A 633 31.46 -2.30 31.16
CA ARG A 633 32.22 -1.86 29.97
C ARG A 633 32.22 -2.90 28.85
N ILE A 634 32.14 -4.17 29.21
CA ILE A 634 32.00 -5.28 28.27
C ILE A 634 30.52 -5.39 27.89
N VAL A 635 30.24 -5.16 26.61
CA VAL A 635 28.89 -5.16 26.01
C VAL A 635 28.77 -6.25 24.97
N LYS A 636 27.54 -6.68 24.69
CA LYS A 636 27.27 -7.49 23.49
C LYS A 636 26.99 -6.57 22.32
N ARG A 637 27.43 -6.97 21.13
CA ARG A 637 27.17 -6.29 19.86
C ARG A 637 26.39 -7.19 18.91
N TYR A 638 25.41 -6.60 18.24
CA TYR A 638 24.57 -7.28 17.26
C TYR A 638 24.77 -6.68 15.87
N LYS A 639 24.76 -7.52 14.83
CA LYS A 639 24.79 -7.04 13.44
C LYS A 639 23.39 -6.73 12.88
N GLY A 640 22.35 -7.15 13.59
CA GLY A 640 20.94 -6.87 13.28
C GLY A 640 20.04 -7.24 14.45
N LEU A 641 18.85 -6.67 14.47
CA LEU A 641 17.84 -6.85 15.52
C LEU A 641 16.45 -6.83 14.89
N ILE A 642 15.54 -7.69 15.36
CA ILE A 642 14.11 -7.59 15.06
C ILE A 642 13.41 -7.01 16.29
N ILE A 643 12.71 -5.90 16.11
CA ILE A 643 11.98 -5.18 17.17
C ILE A 643 10.84 -4.38 16.53
N ASN A 644 9.70 -4.25 17.21
CA ASN A 644 8.54 -3.45 16.78
C ASN A 644 8.04 -3.75 15.35
N GLY A 645 8.09 -5.02 14.92
CA GLY A 645 7.68 -5.42 13.58
C GLY A 645 8.72 -5.15 12.49
N PHE A 646 9.83 -4.50 12.82
CA PHE A 646 10.90 -4.15 11.90
C PHE A 646 12.09 -5.10 12.00
N ARG A 647 12.79 -5.25 10.88
CA ARG A 647 14.10 -5.89 10.83
C ARG A 647 15.14 -4.82 10.61
N PHE A 648 16.03 -4.62 11.58
CA PHE A 648 17.16 -3.73 11.44
C PHE A 648 18.45 -4.49 11.14
N HIS A 649 19.30 -3.89 10.30
CA HIS A 649 20.67 -4.32 10.08
C HIS A 649 21.60 -3.13 10.21
N THR A 650 22.77 -3.35 10.81
CA THR A 650 23.86 -2.37 10.72
C THR A 650 24.25 -2.13 9.25
N LYS A 651 24.64 -0.90 8.92
CA LYS A 651 25.15 -0.47 7.61
C LYS A 651 26.21 -1.42 7.06
N SER A 652 27.09 -1.90 7.94
CA SER A 652 28.14 -2.87 7.60
C SER A 652 27.59 -4.21 7.12
N ARG A 653 26.57 -4.75 7.80
CA ARG A 653 25.88 -6.00 7.41
C ARG A 653 25.07 -5.83 6.13
N GLU A 654 24.50 -4.65 5.93
CA GLU A 654 23.67 -4.33 4.78
C GLU A 654 24.46 -4.18 3.48
N ARG A 655 25.71 -3.71 3.53
CA ARG A 655 26.55 -3.39 2.36
C ARG A 655 26.47 -4.41 1.22
N PHE A 656 26.51 -5.70 1.54
CA PHE A 656 26.51 -6.80 0.56
C PHE A 656 25.13 -7.39 0.24
N ARG A 657 24.05 -6.82 0.82
CA ARG A 657 22.67 -7.26 0.63
C ARG A 657 21.96 -6.43 -0.43
N LYS A 658 20.87 -7.01 -0.94
CA LYS A 658 19.95 -6.36 -1.89
C LYS A 658 18.80 -5.62 -1.21
N THR A 659 18.73 -5.68 0.11
CA THR A 659 17.73 -5.01 0.95
C THR A 659 18.39 -3.90 1.75
N GLN A 660 17.67 -2.83 2.06
CA GLN A 660 18.10 -1.75 2.94
C GLN A 660 17.31 -1.78 4.25
N ASN A 661 17.97 -2.05 5.37
CA ASN A 661 17.39 -2.22 6.70
C ASN A 661 18.14 -1.40 7.77
N SER A 662 19.04 -0.50 7.35
CA SER A 662 19.80 0.36 8.26
C SER A 662 19.20 1.75 8.43
N GLY A 663 18.15 2.13 7.70
CA GLY A 663 17.53 3.44 7.90
C GLY A 663 16.74 3.50 9.19
N CYS A 664 16.88 4.62 9.90
CA CYS A 664 16.32 4.87 11.21
C CYS A 664 15.63 6.23 11.23
N LEU A 665 14.48 6.29 11.89
CA LEU A 665 13.74 7.50 12.15
C LEU A 665 13.40 7.56 13.64
N VAL A 666 13.67 8.71 14.25
CA VAL A 666 13.25 9.03 15.62
C VAL A 666 12.63 10.41 15.65
N THR A 667 11.47 10.53 16.29
CA THR A 667 10.76 11.80 16.45
C THR A 667 10.90 12.26 17.90
N PHE A 668 11.45 13.45 18.11
CA PHE A 668 11.57 14.07 19.43
C PHE A 668 10.69 15.32 19.54
N SER A 669 9.99 15.47 20.66
CA SER A 669 9.26 16.70 20.95
C SER A 669 10.25 17.77 21.43
N THR A 670 10.43 18.83 20.64
CA THR A 670 11.41 19.89 20.89
C THR A 670 10.70 21.21 21.12
N MET A 671 11.17 22.00 22.09
CA MET A 671 10.71 23.38 22.25
C MET A 671 11.49 24.30 21.30
N SER A 672 10.78 24.96 20.38
CA SER A 672 11.32 25.97 19.48
C SER A 672 11.11 27.36 20.06
N TYR A 673 12.18 28.15 20.10
CA TYR A 673 12.19 29.51 20.66
C TYR A 673 12.45 30.49 19.51
N ALA A 674 11.56 31.48 19.33
CA ALA A 674 11.72 32.52 18.31
C ALA A 674 12.91 33.46 18.62
N SER A 675 13.34 33.54 19.87
CA SER A 675 14.56 34.23 20.29
C SER A 675 15.01 33.77 21.69
N ALA A 676 16.21 34.17 22.11
CA ALA A 676 16.71 33.93 23.48
C ALA A 676 15.89 34.61 24.60
N ARG A 677 14.89 35.44 24.24
CA ARG A 677 13.96 36.12 25.15
C ARG A 677 12.51 35.66 24.95
N ASP A 678 12.30 34.60 24.17
CA ASP A 678 10.96 34.09 23.90
C ASP A 678 10.36 33.49 25.18
N ALA A 679 9.20 34.02 25.56
CA ALA A 679 8.48 33.65 26.77
C ALA A 679 7.43 32.55 26.51
N ASP A 680 7.18 32.22 25.24
CA ASP A 680 6.17 31.23 24.83
C ASP A 680 6.71 30.30 23.72
N PRO A 681 7.65 29.41 24.05
CA PRO A 681 8.22 28.48 23.08
C PRO A 681 7.18 27.52 22.49
N LEU A 682 7.18 27.40 21.17
CA LEU A 682 6.34 26.44 20.45
C LEU A 682 6.93 25.03 20.58
N GLN A 683 6.21 24.12 21.23
CA GLN A 683 6.55 22.70 21.22
C GLN A 683 6.22 22.09 19.86
N GLY A 684 7.24 21.60 19.15
CA GLY A 684 7.11 20.97 17.84
C GLY A 684 7.88 19.66 17.79
N ASN A 685 7.34 18.67 17.10
CA ASN A 685 8.03 17.40 16.87
C ASN A 685 9.08 17.57 15.76
N VAL A 686 10.29 17.09 16.01
CA VAL A 686 11.41 17.11 15.06
C VAL A 686 11.79 15.66 14.75
N ASP A 687 11.77 15.33 13.46
CA ASP A 687 12.17 14.03 12.94
C ASP A 687 13.67 14.02 12.66
N TYR A 688 14.37 13.00 13.16
CA TYR A 688 15.79 12.75 12.90
C TYR A 688 15.94 11.49 12.06
N ASP A 689 16.38 11.69 10.82
CA ASP A 689 16.73 10.62 9.88
C ASP A 689 18.18 10.17 10.06
N GLY A 690 18.41 8.87 10.14
CA GLY A 690 19.74 8.33 10.40
C GLY A 690 20.02 6.97 9.80
N VAL A 691 21.30 6.58 9.87
CA VAL A 691 21.77 5.26 9.41
C VAL A 691 22.36 4.48 10.59
N LEU A 692 21.80 3.31 10.87
CA LEU A 692 22.24 2.39 11.91
C LEU A 692 23.64 1.85 11.65
N ASN A 693 24.58 2.18 12.52
CA ASN A 693 25.97 1.73 12.42
C ASN A 693 26.29 0.58 13.36
N ASP A 694 25.82 0.63 14.59
CA ASP A 694 26.10 -0.37 15.61
C ASP A 694 24.88 -0.62 16.50
N ILE A 695 24.80 -1.81 17.07
CA ILE A 695 23.76 -2.19 18.03
C ILE A 695 24.47 -2.79 19.24
N ILE A 696 24.25 -2.20 20.42
CA ILE A 696 24.90 -2.63 21.66
C ILE A 696 23.87 -2.99 22.72
N GLU A 697 24.13 -4.04 23.50
CA GLU A 697 23.39 -4.38 24.71
C GLU A 697 24.24 -4.04 25.92
N LEU A 698 23.77 -3.05 26.70
CA LEU A 698 24.31 -2.69 28.01
C LEU A 698 23.77 -3.64 29.07
N ASP A 699 24.63 -4.05 29.99
CA ASP A 699 24.30 -4.92 31.12
C ASP A 699 24.62 -4.21 32.45
N TYR A 700 23.59 -3.90 33.22
CA TYR A 700 23.70 -3.31 34.56
C TYR A 700 23.77 -4.42 35.61
N PHE A 701 24.85 -5.20 35.55
CA PHE A 701 25.16 -6.26 36.53
C PHE A 701 24.07 -7.33 36.69
N ASN A 702 23.45 -7.73 35.58
CA ASN A 702 22.34 -8.67 35.48
C ASN A 702 21.04 -8.21 36.14
N LYS A 703 20.95 -6.96 36.62
CA LYS A 703 19.71 -6.41 37.16
C LYS A 703 18.72 -6.07 36.05
N PHE A 704 19.19 -5.35 35.03
CA PHE A 704 18.46 -5.08 33.80
C PHE A 704 19.44 -4.80 32.65
N LYS A 705 18.91 -4.87 31.43
CA LYS A 705 19.66 -4.62 30.19
C LYS A 705 19.01 -3.50 29.39
N VAL A 706 19.80 -2.88 28.53
CA VAL A 706 19.30 -1.86 27.57
C VAL A 706 19.93 -2.12 26.21
N VAL A 707 19.13 -2.19 25.15
CA VAL A 707 19.65 -2.24 23.78
C VAL A 707 19.60 -0.85 23.17
N LEU A 708 20.76 -0.38 22.71
CA LEU A 708 20.91 0.92 22.06
C LEU A 708 21.31 0.75 20.60
N PHE A 709 20.72 1.59 19.76
CA PHE A 709 21.14 1.79 18.38
C PHE A 709 22.08 2.98 18.33
N ARG A 710 23.24 2.79 17.69
CA ARG A 710 24.15 3.89 17.35
C ARG A 710 23.94 4.27 15.90
N CYS A 711 23.53 5.51 15.65
CA CYS A 711 23.17 6.00 14.31
C CYS A 711 24.05 7.17 13.87
N ASP A 712 24.29 7.26 12.56
CA ASP A 712 24.73 8.51 11.91
C ASP A 712 23.49 9.34 11.57
N TRP A 713 23.28 10.46 12.26
CA TRP A 713 22.12 11.32 12.05
C TRP A 713 22.40 12.39 11.01
N ALA A 714 21.47 12.61 10.08
CA ALA A 714 21.55 13.74 9.16
C ALA A 714 21.38 15.08 9.90
N ASP A 715 22.04 16.14 9.43
CA ASP A 715 21.93 17.47 10.04
C ASP A 715 20.56 18.11 9.75
N VAL A 716 19.66 18.05 10.72
CA VAL A 716 18.31 18.66 10.64
C VAL A 716 18.31 20.17 10.92
N ASN A 717 19.41 20.73 11.42
CA ASN A 717 19.47 22.13 11.85
C ASN A 717 19.71 23.12 10.70
N ASN A 718 19.99 22.61 9.50
CA ASN A 718 20.36 23.43 8.35
C ASN A 718 19.82 22.86 7.04
N SER A 719 19.46 23.74 6.12
CA SER A 719 19.08 23.40 4.74
C SER A 719 20.15 22.67 3.93
N ARG A 720 21.39 22.60 4.45
CA ARG A 720 22.49 21.79 3.89
C ARG A 720 22.41 20.31 4.24
N GLY A 721 21.70 19.93 5.30
CA GLY A 721 21.54 18.55 5.76
C GLY A 721 20.14 17.98 5.54
N LEU A 722 19.11 18.85 5.52
CA LEU A 722 17.71 18.49 5.28
C LEU A 722 17.05 19.52 4.34
N LYS A 723 16.30 19.07 3.33
CA LYS A 723 15.49 19.96 2.49
C LYS A 723 14.24 19.25 1.99
N ASN A 724 13.21 20.03 1.66
CA ASN A 724 12.13 19.57 0.79
C ASN A 724 12.41 20.03 -0.64
N ASP A 725 12.27 19.13 -1.59
CA ASP A 725 12.50 19.46 -2.99
C ASP A 725 11.26 20.11 -3.65
N ARG A 726 11.39 20.50 -4.93
CA ARG A 726 10.32 21.19 -5.67
C ARG A 726 9.06 20.35 -5.92
N TYR A 727 9.14 19.04 -5.65
CA TYR A 727 8.06 18.08 -5.77
C TYR A 727 7.49 17.69 -4.39
N GLY A 728 8.04 18.27 -3.31
CA GLY A 728 7.63 18.06 -1.92
C GLY A 728 8.38 16.94 -1.21
N PHE A 729 9.35 16.28 -1.84
CA PHE A 729 10.02 15.12 -1.25
C PHE A 729 10.99 15.58 -0.16
N THR A 730 10.96 14.93 0.99
CA THR A 730 11.98 15.12 2.03
C THR A 730 13.29 14.47 1.60
N MET A 731 14.36 15.26 1.62
CA MET A 731 15.70 14.83 1.24
C MET A 731 16.69 15.09 2.36
N VAL A 732 17.54 14.10 2.64
CA VAL A 732 18.58 14.15 3.67
C VAL A 732 19.96 13.99 3.06
N ASN A 733 20.96 14.62 3.67
CA ASN A 733 22.34 14.58 3.21
C ASN A 733 23.28 13.92 4.22
N PHE A 734 23.60 12.64 4.01
CA PHE A 734 24.49 11.89 4.90
C PHE A 734 25.99 12.26 4.76
N THR A 735 26.35 13.24 3.92
CA THR A 735 27.69 13.86 3.98
C THR A 735 27.81 14.94 5.06
N ARG A 736 26.67 15.33 5.65
CA ARG A 736 26.56 16.31 6.73
C ARG A 736 25.80 15.66 7.90
N THR A 737 26.56 15.01 8.78
CA THR A 737 26.01 14.33 9.95
C THR A 737 26.22 15.12 11.22
N ILE A 738 25.27 15.03 12.15
CA ILE A 738 25.36 15.52 13.52
C ILE A 738 25.48 14.35 14.49
N HIS A 739 25.93 14.63 15.72
CA HIS A 739 26.08 13.63 16.77
C HIS A 739 26.85 12.39 16.30
N THR A 740 28.02 12.58 15.67
CA THR A 740 28.83 11.50 15.08
C THR A 740 29.36 10.51 16.12
N GLY A 741 29.36 10.92 17.38
CA GLY A 741 29.94 10.20 18.50
C GLY A 741 31.43 10.51 18.66
N GLU A 742 32.00 11.43 17.87
CA GLU A 742 33.41 11.83 17.96
C GLU A 742 33.67 12.76 19.15
N HIS A 743 32.67 13.54 19.56
CA HIS A 743 32.75 14.44 20.70
C HIS A 743 31.93 13.92 21.88
N ILE A 744 32.40 14.15 23.12
CA ILE A 744 31.69 13.68 24.32
C ILE A 744 30.25 14.20 24.42
N LEU A 745 29.98 15.38 23.85
CA LEU A 745 28.66 16.02 23.82
C LEU A 745 27.73 15.45 22.75
N ASP A 746 28.22 14.58 21.86
CA ASP A 746 27.38 13.96 20.83
C ASP A 746 26.39 12.97 21.44
N GLU A 747 25.21 12.85 20.82
CA GLU A 747 24.15 11.92 21.22
C GLU A 747 23.88 10.91 20.09
N PRO A 748 24.83 9.99 19.80
CA PRO A 748 24.68 9.04 18.70
C PRO A 748 23.75 7.86 19.02
N TYR A 749 23.35 7.70 20.29
CA TYR A 749 22.60 6.55 20.77
C TYR A 749 21.12 6.86 20.95
N VAL A 750 20.27 5.89 20.66
CA VAL A 750 18.82 5.89 20.94
C VAL A 750 18.38 4.51 21.39
N PHE A 751 17.27 4.39 22.13
CA PHE A 751 16.73 3.07 22.46
C PHE A 751 16.22 2.41 21.19
N SER A 752 16.50 1.11 21.03
CA SER A 752 16.00 0.33 19.89
C SER A 752 14.47 0.39 19.74
N SER A 753 13.74 0.56 20.84
CA SER A 753 12.27 0.68 20.89
C SER A 753 11.73 2.01 20.37
N GLN A 754 12.53 3.08 20.39
CA GLN A 754 12.14 4.41 19.89
C GLN A 754 12.27 4.54 18.38
N VAL A 755 12.95 3.60 17.73
CA VAL A 755 13.35 3.71 16.32
C VAL A 755 12.28 3.13 15.41
N LYS A 756 11.74 3.97 14.51
CA LYS A 756 11.02 3.54 13.31
C LYS A 756 12.01 3.27 12.17
N GLN A 757 11.58 2.49 11.18
CA GLN A 757 12.44 2.15 10.04
C GLN A 757 12.16 3.05 8.85
N ASP A 758 13.22 3.60 8.27
CA ASP A 758 13.18 4.30 6.99
C ASP A 758 14.08 3.59 5.97
N PHE A 759 13.93 3.97 4.71
CA PHE A 759 14.92 3.66 3.68
C PHE A 759 15.08 4.84 2.71
N TYR A 760 16.15 4.80 1.95
CA TYR A 760 16.74 5.94 1.29
C TYR A 760 17.04 5.61 -0.18
N SER A 761 16.67 6.52 -1.06
CA SER A 761 17.04 6.48 -2.49
C SER A 761 17.93 7.66 -2.83
N GLU A 762 19.19 7.40 -3.18
CA GLU A 762 20.13 8.45 -3.60
C GLU A 762 19.63 9.18 -4.84
N ASP A 763 19.74 10.51 -4.87
CA ASP A 763 19.47 11.32 -6.04
C ASP A 763 20.64 11.23 -7.02
N PRO A 764 20.45 10.66 -8.22
CA PRO A 764 21.52 10.61 -9.20
C PRO A 764 21.93 11.98 -9.77
N LYS A 765 21.15 13.05 -9.55
CA LYS A 765 21.50 14.43 -9.92
C LYS A 765 22.25 15.19 -8.81
N GLU A 766 22.09 14.78 -7.55
CA GLU A 766 22.65 15.46 -6.39
C GLU A 766 23.35 14.44 -5.46
N PRO A 767 24.60 14.03 -5.78
CA PRO A 767 25.31 13.03 -4.99
C PRO A 767 25.37 13.38 -3.49
N GLY A 768 25.14 12.38 -2.64
CA GLY A 768 25.07 12.56 -1.19
C GLY A 768 23.70 12.97 -0.65
N TRP A 769 22.76 13.40 -1.52
CA TRP A 769 21.37 13.62 -1.14
C TRP A 769 20.52 12.38 -1.40
N PHE A 770 19.67 12.05 -0.43
CA PHE A 770 18.81 10.87 -0.46
C PHE A 770 17.37 11.28 -0.22
N VAL A 771 16.46 10.78 -1.05
CA VAL A 771 15.02 10.81 -0.76
C VAL A 771 14.74 9.88 0.41
N VAL A 772 14.02 10.38 1.42
CA VAL A 772 13.54 9.59 2.56
C VAL A 772 12.24 8.88 2.18
N ILE A 773 12.15 7.59 2.52
CA ILE A 773 10.93 6.80 2.44
C ILE A 773 10.68 6.18 3.81
N ARG A 774 9.60 6.62 4.47
CA ARG A 774 9.19 6.08 5.77
C ARG A 774 8.64 4.68 5.58
N ASN A 775 9.00 3.69 6.41
CA ASN A 775 8.47 2.34 6.31
C ASN A 775 7.59 2.00 7.49
N GLU A 776 6.43 1.39 7.21
CA GLU A 776 5.50 0.91 8.24
C GLU A 776 5.56 -0.62 8.37
N PRO A 777 5.36 -1.19 9.58
CA PRO A 777 5.38 -2.63 9.74
C PRO A 777 4.22 -3.30 8.99
N ARG A 778 4.54 -4.41 8.32
CA ARG A 778 3.62 -5.10 7.41
C ARG A 778 2.33 -5.60 8.08
N GLU A 779 2.43 -6.11 9.30
CA GLU A 779 1.36 -6.85 9.99
C GLU A 779 0.78 -6.10 11.21
N VAL A 780 0.82 -4.76 11.20
CA VAL A 780 0.10 -3.94 12.20
C VAL A 780 -1.31 -3.62 11.66
N TYR A 781 -2.32 -3.84 12.50
CA TYR A 781 -3.72 -3.51 12.23
C TYR A 781 -4.13 -2.45 13.25
N ASP A 782 -4.30 -1.20 12.82
CA ASP A 782 -4.87 -0.15 13.67
C ASP A 782 -6.32 -0.51 13.96
N MET A 783 -6.60 -0.84 15.23
CA MET A 783 -7.94 -1.14 15.75
C MET A 783 -8.43 -0.07 16.73
N GLY A 784 -7.82 1.12 16.78
CA GLY A 784 -8.29 2.24 17.60
C GLY A 784 -7.91 2.20 19.08
N ASP A 785 -6.90 1.42 19.47
CA ASP A 785 -6.27 1.55 20.78
C ASP A 785 -5.34 2.77 20.80
N ASP A 786 -5.38 3.59 21.86
CA ASP A 786 -4.66 4.87 22.04
C ASP A 786 -3.11 4.79 22.00
N ILE A 787 -2.53 3.64 21.62
CA ILE A 787 -1.09 3.42 21.51
C ILE A 787 -0.75 2.88 20.11
N THR A 788 -1.19 3.56 19.07
CA THR A 788 -0.34 3.76 17.89
C THR A 788 -0.72 5.11 17.29
N ASP A 789 0.21 6.06 17.33
CA ASP A 789 0.28 7.11 16.32
C ASP A 789 0.56 6.40 14.98
N SER A 790 -0.50 5.83 14.40
CA SER A 790 -0.47 5.32 13.04
C SER A 790 -0.42 6.56 12.15
N GLY A 791 0.79 7.09 12.01
CA GLY A 791 1.11 8.06 11.00
C GLY A 791 0.66 7.57 9.62
N PRO A 792 0.53 8.46 8.63
CA PRO A 792 0.10 8.04 7.31
C PRO A 792 1.06 6.98 6.76
N ARG A 793 0.52 6.10 5.90
CA ARG A 793 1.23 5.03 5.15
C ARG A 793 2.60 5.49 4.71
N THR A 794 3.58 4.58 4.64
CA THR A 794 4.91 4.76 4.01
C THR A 794 5.01 6.10 3.28
N GLU A 795 5.36 7.19 3.94
CA GLU A 795 5.25 8.49 3.27
C GLU A 795 6.51 8.69 2.42
N CYS A 796 6.31 8.88 1.11
CA CYS A 796 7.39 9.27 0.21
C CYS A 796 7.23 10.72 -0.22
N PHE A 797 5.97 11.21 -0.36
CA PHE A 797 5.61 12.54 -0.85
C PHE A 797 4.50 13.11 0.02
N PRO A 798 4.48 14.44 0.25
CA PRO A 798 3.41 15.09 0.98
C PRO A 798 2.09 14.90 0.24
N SER A 799 1.02 14.70 1.01
CA SER A 799 -0.34 14.86 0.49
C SER A 799 -0.45 16.26 -0.10
N THR A 800 -0.50 16.34 -1.42
CA THR A 800 -0.62 17.59 -2.16
C THR A 800 -1.88 18.33 -1.71
N HIS A 801 -1.69 19.42 -0.96
CA HIS A 801 -2.75 20.42 -0.75
C HIS A 801 -3.24 20.92 -2.12
N GLU A 802 -4.54 21.15 -2.21
CA GLU A 802 -5.35 21.53 -3.38
C GLU A 802 -4.77 22.67 -4.26
N GLY A 803 -3.76 23.42 -3.77
CA GLY A 803 -3.19 24.60 -4.43
C GLY A 803 -2.30 24.36 -5.66
N ILE A 804 -1.91 23.12 -5.99
CA ILE A 804 -0.96 22.86 -7.10
C ILE A 804 -1.67 22.44 -8.40
N LEU A 805 -2.94 22.01 -8.34
CA LEU A 805 -3.66 21.54 -9.52
C LEU A 805 -4.25 22.69 -10.39
N ASN A 806 -4.18 23.92 -9.89
CA ASN A 806 -4.67 25.14 -10.55
C ASN A 806 -3.59 25.91 -11.35
N THR A 807 -2.52 25.25 -11.79
CA THR A 807 -1.61 25.87 -12.76
C THR A 807 -2.32 26.00 -14.11
N ASN A 808 -2.79 27.21 -14.41
CA ASN A 808 -3.13 27.68 -15.77
C ASN A 808 -1.86 27.73 -16.63
N ASP A 809 -1.23 26.59 -16.84
CA ASP A 809 -0.11 26.49 -17.76
C ASP A 809 -0.67 26.00 -19.10
N ASP A 810 -0.66 26.90 -20.08
CA ASP A 810 -0.93 26.66 -21.50
C ASP A 810 0.25 25.87 -22.09
N GLY A 811 0.48 24.67 -21.55
CA GLY A 811 1.65 23.86 -21.84
C GLY A 811 1.64 23.38 -23.28
N GLN A 812 2.70 23.71 -24.00
CA GLN A 812 3.04 23.18 -25.32
C GLN A 812 2.98 21.64 -25.29
N TRP A 813 2.29 21.01 -26.24
CA TRP A 813 2.17 19.54 -26.25
C TRP A 813 3.42 18.89 -26.78
N ALA A 814 4.17 19.58 -27.63
CA ALA A 814 5.43 19.12 -28.19
C ALA A 814 6.63 19.60 -27.38
N ARG A 815 7.63 18.73 -27.19
CA ARG A 815 8.96 19.06 -26.67
C ARG A 815 9.90 19.40 -27.83
N GLN A 816 10.77 20.39 -27.62
CA GLN A 816 11.74 20.84 -28.64
C GLN A 816 13.16 20.32 -28.43
N ASP A 817 13.45 19.72 -27.28
CA ASP A 817 14.78 19.29 -26.83
C ASP A 817 14.96 17.75 -26.77
N VAL A 818 14.07 17.01 -27.43
CA VAL A 818 14.18 15.54 -27.63
C VAL A 818 14.36 15.26 -29.10
N ASP A 819 15.19 14.26 -29.41
CA ASP A 819 15.27 13.71 -30.77
C ASP A 819 13.89 13.19 -31.21
N ASP A 820 13.53 13.45 -32.46
CA ASP A 820 12.28 12.93 -33.01
C ASP A 820 12.34 11.43 -33.28
N ASP A 821 11.19 10.77 -33.21
CA ASP A 821 11.07 9.40 -33.70
C ASP A 821 10.87 9.41 -35.23
N ILE A 822 11.75 8.71 -35.95
CA ILE A 822 11.71 8.59 -37.42
C ILE A 822 11.34 7.16 -37.78
N TYR A 823 10.27 7.00 -38.56
CA TYR A 823 9.80 5.71 -39.07
C TYR A 823 10.19 5.55 -40.55
N GLU A 824 10.69 4.36 -40.88
CA GLU A 824 10.86 3.89 -42.26
C GLU A 824 9.69 2.96 -42.59
N PHE A 825 9.12 3.15 -43.76
CA PHE A 825 8.01 2.34 -44.28
C PHE A 825 8.48 1.45 -45.42
#